data_AF-A0A0D8YBJ7-F1
#
_entry.id   AF-A0A0D8YBJ7-F1
#
_cell.length_a   1.000
_cell.length_b   1.000
_cell.length_c   1.000
_cell.angle_alpha   90.00
_cell.angle_beta   90.00
_cell.angle_gamma   90.00
#
_symmetry.space_group_name_H-M   'P 1'
#
loop_
_entity.id
_entity.type
_entity.pdbx_description
1 polymer ?
#
loop_
_entity_poly.entity_id
_entity_poly.type
_entity_poly.pdbx_seq_one_letter_code
_entity_poly.pdbx_strand_id
1 'polypeptide(L)'
;MSGPTLEKTHIGVPDRWMHCPKVGKIVDGLFLPFKTPLCALYDAQIEKKLRFYPEHVFNHPSVKGRKLGLWIDLTKTDRYYFIKEVCIFSCIFLYVYVFSGILEISIPPITGAKLILMSAFLLSFPNRRFFIADHYQVESHECIYRKIPLAGHGTSPTQEETDRFVRLVQGFVRDHPGEIVGVHCTHGFNRTGFLIAAYLVIAKDWAVDCAVLTFAKQRPCGIYKQDYLVDLFERYGDPDDCLEAPSKPSWEYGDALVYEDNSEASMTVKGDDAESAEKETDKPKGKQFMDGLVQGVVLVTDTLKKKMLQGKIKELCGAKRDGFPGLQPVSLERSRDNDNLKLLAQRPYMVSWKADGMRYMVYICDENEIYAFDRDNEVFLIQGLSFPHRKHPRHIVNTLVDAEMIIDHVKDEHGNMVDLPRLLIYDIIHLEDTHVGKENFDIRFLCIRRELIEPRNAAIKAGRIRKEREPMSVRVKDFWELEALPKLFEPKFTKNVGHEIDGLILQPVDAPYTSGRSDIVLKWKPPSHNSIDFKLQIRKVVKEGELPQHIGYLYVQNSNEPMATMKATKKLLPYDNKIIECTFENGQWIFMRERTDKSLPNSLKTAQSVYNSMVNPIDRNMLIEFAAKHGYKRRQEQLPPESKRRRIS
;
A
#
# COMPACT_ATOMS: atom_id res chain seq x y z
N MET A 1 11.80 -44.15 -7.42
CA MET A 1 13.08 -43.40 -7.38
C MET A 1 13.94 -44.02 -6.29
N SER A 2 15.20 -44.29 -6.58
CA SER A 2 16.20 -44.78 -5.63
C SER A 2 16.52 -43.66 -4.64
N GLY A 3 15.94 -43.65 -3.43
CA GLY A 3 16.14 -42.56 -2.46
C GLY A 3 17.60 -42.24 -2.10
N PRO A 4 17.85 -41.41 -1.08
CA PRO A 4 19.21 -41.07 -0.69
C PRO A 4 20.03 -42.32 -0.29
N THR A 5 21.31 -42.32 -0.68
CA THR A 5 22.30 -43.38 -0.42
C THR A 5 23.62 -42.73 -0.01
N LEU A 6 24.48 -43.43 0.74
CA LEU A 6 25.81 -42.93 1.13
C LEU A 6 26.64 -42.46 -0.08
N GLU A 7 26.61 -43.19 -1.19
CA GLU A 7 27.31 -42.80 -2.44
C GLU A 7 26.87 -41.41 -2.95
N LYS A 8 25.56 -41.15 -2.99
CA LYS A 8 24.98 -39.87 -3.41
C LYS A 8 25.25 -38.73 -2.42
N THR A 9 25.49 -39.01 -1.14
CA THR A 9 25.81 -37.97 -0.15
C THR A 9 27.27 -37.53 -0.21
N HIS A 10 28.18 -38.31 -0.81
CA HIS A 10 29.56 -37.88 -1.09
C HIS A 10 29.66 -36.70 -2.07
N ILE A 11 28.61 -36.44 -2.87
CA ILE A 11 28.50 -35.22 -3.70
C ILE A 11 28.48 -33.94 -2.84
N GLY A 12 28.20 -34.08 -1.54
CA GLY A 12 28.19 -32.97 -0.60
C GLY A 12 26.80 -32.34 -0.41
N VAL A 13 26.67 -31.55 0.64
CA VAL A 13 25.53 -30.66 0.88
C VAL A 13 25.31 -29.75 -0.34
N PRO A 14 24.06 -29.40 -0.72
CA PRO A 14 23.85 -28.49 -1.84
C PRO A 14 24.60 -27.17 -1.66
N ASP A 15 25.15 -26.62 -2.75
CA ASP A 15 25.88 -25.36 -2.71
C ASP A 15 25.06 -24.27 -2.02
N ARG A 16 25.70 -23.52 -1.12
CA ARG A 16 25.12 -22.35 -0.44
C ARG A 16 23.86 -22.69 0.39
N TRP A 17 23.71 -23.95 0.81
CA TRP A 17 22.56 -24.42 1.59
C TRP A 17 22.68 -24.19 3.10
N MET A 18 23.90 -24.20 3.64
CA MET A 18 24.17 -24.18 5.09
C MET A 18 23.52 -22.98 5.79
N HIS A 19 23.82 -21.76 5.30
CA HIS A 19 23.32 -20.50 5.86
C HIS A 19 22.02 -20.01 5.21
N CYS A 20 21.50 -20.75 4.23
CA CYS A 20 20.18 -20.48 3.65
C CYS A 20 19.09 -20.69 4.72
N PRO A 21 18.17 -19.71 4.93
CA PRO A 21 17.11 -19.83 5.93
C PRO A 21 16.23 -21.07 5.72
N LYS A 22 15.91 -21.79 6.80
CA LYS A 22 15.26 -23.11 6.74
C LYS A 22 13.84 -23.05 6.13
N VAL A 23 12.97 -22.23 6.70
CA VAL A 23 11.53 -22.17 6.34
C VAL A 23 11.08 -20.70 6.23
N GLY A 24 10.16 -20.40 5.33
CA GLY A 24 9.47 -19.11 5.23
C GLY A 24 8.19 -19.09 6.08
N LYS A 25 7.34 -18.09 5.86
CA LYS A 25 6.00 -18.01 6.44
C LYS A 25 4.95 -18.43 5.40
N ILE A 26 3.73 -18.69 5.85
CA ILE A 26 2.64 -19.07 4.95
C ILE A 26 2.27 -17.91 4.02
N VAL A 27 2.27 -18.17 2.71
CA VAL A 27 1.85 -17.29 1.62
C VAL A 27 0.39 -17.56 1.28
N ASP A 28 -0.43 -16.50 1.21
CA ASP A 28 -1.87 -16.56 0.92
C ASP A 28 -2.66 -17.55 1.79
N GLY A 29 -2.21 -17.79 3.03
CA GLY A 29 -2.82 -18.79 3.92
C GLY A 29 -2.65 -20.24 3.46
N LEU A 30 -2.03 -20.49 2.31
CA LEU A 30 -1.98 -21.78 1.62
C LEU A 30 -0.57 -22.36 1.51
N PHE A 31 0.41 -21.60 1.01
CA PHE A 31 1.73 -22.15 0.68
C PHE A 31 2.76 -21.93 1.77
N LEU A 32 3.51 -22.97 2.13
CA LEU A 32 4.70 -22.86 2.98
C LEU A 32 5.97 -23.07 2.13
N PRO A 33 6.73 -22.02 1.80
CA PRO A 33 8.00 -22.16 1.12
C PRO A 33 9.14 -22.49 2.08
N PHE A 34 10.00 -23.43 1.73
CA PHE A 34 11.18 -23.80 2.53
C PHE A 34 12.35 -24.27 1.65
N LYS A 35 13.55 -24.33 2.20
CA LYS A 35 14.71 -24.93 1.50
C LYS A 35 14.59 -26.46 1.52
N THR A 36 15.28 -27.19 0.65
CA THR A 36 15.21 -28.66 0.72
C THR A 36 15.73 -29.16 2.09
N PRO A 37 14.98 -29.97 2.85
CA PRO A 37 15.56 -30.65 4.01
C PRO A 37 16.58 -31.71 3.56
N LEU A 38 17.42 -32.15 4.47
CA LEU A 38 18.41 -33.21 4.24
C LEU A 38 18.24 -34.28 5.32
N CYS A 39 18.28 -35.55 4.94
CA CYS A 39 18.21 -36.68 5.87
C CYS A 39 19.50 -36.84 6.68
N ALA A 40 19.45 -37.69 7.71
CA ALA A 40 20.54 -37.94 8.65
C ALA A 40 21.87 -38.40 8.00
N LEU A 41 21.84 -38.87 6.74
CA LEU A 41 23.06 -39.22 6.00
C LEU A 41 24.01 -38.03 5.75
N TYR A 42 23.52 -36.80 5.88
CA TYR A 42 24.33 -35.58 5.77
C TYR A 42 24.85 -35.05 7.11
N ASP A 43 24.52 -35.69 8.25
CA ASP A 43 24.82 -35.18 9.59
C ASP A 43 26.31 -34.97 9.86
N ALA A 44 27.16 -35.80 9.27
CA ALA A 44 28.61 -35.69 9.38
C ALA A 44 29.18 -34.46 8.63
N GLN A 45 28.43 -33.93 7.66
CA GLN A 45 28.81 -32.78 6.84
C GLN A 45 28.19 -31.46 7.33
N ILE A 46 27.27 -31.52 8.31
CA ILE A 46 26.47 -30.37 8.74
C ILE A 46 26.54 -30.22 10.27
N GLU A 47 26.97 -29.03 10.72
CA GLU A 47 26.92 -28.65 12.12
C GLU A 47 25.53 -28.83 12.72
N LYS A 48 25.45 -29.38 13.94
CA LYS A 48 24.18 -29.74 14.61
C LYS A 48 23.12 -28.63 14.59
N LYS A 49 23.52 -27.37 14.78
CA LYS A 49 22.62 -26.19 14.76
C LYS A 49 22.02 -25.90 13.36
N LEU A 50 22.73 -26.23 12.29
CA LEU A 50 22.33 -25.95 10.91
C LEU A 50 21.50 -27.08 10.29
N ARG A 51 21.45 -28.26 10.94
CA ARG A 51 20.69 -29.42 10.46
C ARG A 51 19.21 -29.10 10.28
N PHE A 52 18.63 -29.65 9.21
CA PHE A 52 17.26 -29.37 8.81
C PHE A 52 16.64 -30.59 8.13
N TYR A 53 15.89 -31.38 8.91
CA TYR A 53 15.20 -32.60 8.49
C TYR A 53 13.76 -32.33 8.08
N PRO A 54 13.09 -33.27 7.37
CA PRO A 54 11.67 -33.14 7.03
C PRO A 54 10.76 -32.89 8.24
N GLU A 55 11.01 -33.56 9.38
CA GLU A 55 10.26 -33.36 10.63
C GLU A 55 10.25 -31.90 11.11
N HIS A 56 11.33 -31.15 10.86
CA HIS A 56 11.42 -29.74 11.27
C HIS A 56 10.47 -28.84 10.45
N VAL A 57 10.02 -29.28 9.27
CA VAL A 57 9.01 -28.55 8.49
C VAL A 57 7.64 -28.70 9.14
N PHE A 58 7.26 -29.93 9.51
CA PHE A 58 5.99 -30.21 10.17
C PHE A 58 5.90 -29.54 11.55
N ASN A 59 7.01 -29.52 12.29
CA ASN A 59 7.09 -28.93 13.62
C ASN A 59 7.38 -27.42 13.60
N HIS A 60 7.47 -26.80 12.42
CA HIS A 60 7.78 -25.37 12.33
C HIS A 60 6.65 -24.52 12.93
N PRO A 61 6.94 -23.44 13.67
CA PRO A 61 5.91 -22.58 14.27
C PRO A 61 4.87 -22.05 13.27
N SER A 62 5.26 -21.87 12.01
CA SER A 62 4.34 -21.45 10.94
C SER A 62 3.27 -22.48 10.57
N VAL A 63 3.49 -23.76 10.88
CA VAL A 63 2.55 -24.86 10.65
C VAL A 63 1.68 -25.13 11.88
N LYS A 64 2.04 -24.57 13.05
CA LYS A 64 1.33 -24.81 14.31
C LYS A 64 -0.16 -24.47 14.21
N GLY A 65 -1.01 -25.45 14.48
CA GLY A 65 -2.46 -25.32 14.39
C GLY A 65 -3.05 -25.50 12.97
N ARG A 66 -2.25 -25.88 11.98
CA ARG A 66 -2.70 -26.23 10.62
C ARG A 66 -2.08 -27.55 10.17
N LYS A 67 -2.77 -28.29 9.31
CA LYS A 67 -2.27 -29.56 8.76
C LYS A 67 -1.53 -29.31 7.45
N LEU A 68 -0.27 -29.75 7.36
CA LEU A 68 0.51 -29.78 6.11
C LEU A 68 0.11 -31.01 5.29
N GLY A 69 -0.81 -30.82 4.35
CA GLY A 69 -1.47 -31.91 3.62
C GLY A 69 -0.85 -32.26 2.27
N LEU A 70 -0.12 -31.35 1.65
CA LEU A 70 0.58 -31.59 0.38
C LEU A 70 2.02 -31.09 0.45
N TRP A 71 2.95 -31.92 -0.02
CA TRP A 71 4.37 -31.63 -0.12
C TRP A 71 4.82 -31.70 -1.58
N ILE A 72 5.24 -30.56 -2.13
CA ILE A 72 5.71 -30.42 -3.50
C ILE A 72 7.23 -30.22 -3.52
N ASP A 73 7.93 -31.19 -4.08
CA ASP A 73 9.38 -31.18 -4.26
C ASP A 73 9.72 -30.83 -5.72
N LEU A 74 10.39 -29.69 -5.90
CA LEU A 74 10.78 -29.16 -7.21
C LEU A 74 12.19 -29.55 -7.66
N THR A 75 12.91 -30.35 -6.86
CA THR A 75 14.32 -30.69 -7.12
C THR A 75 14.44 -31.80 -8.18
N LYS A 76 15.45 -31.72 -9.05
CA LYS A 76 15.74 -32.75 -10.08
C LYS A 76 16.55 -33.95 -9.55
N THR A 77 16.58 -34.17 -8.24
CA THR A 77 17.36 -35.23 -7.61
C THR A 77 16.56 -35.87 -6.49
N ASP A 78 16.87 -37.12 -6.18
CA ASP A 78 16.28 -37.91 -5.08
C ASP A 78 17.24 -38.09 -3.90
N ARG A 79 18.37 -37.36 -3.88
CA ARG A 79 19.46 -37.54 -2.92
C ARG A 79 19.29 -36.89 -1.56
N TYR A 80 18.24 -36.08 -1.35
CA TYR A 80 18.17 -35.19 -0.18
C TYR A 80 17.55 -35.83 1.06
N TYR A 81 16.37 -36.43 0.91
CA TYR A 81 15.66 -37.07 2.02
C TYR A 81 14.80 -38.22 1.49
N PHE A 82 14.44 -39.15 2.37
CA PHE A 82 13.58 -40.26 2.00
C PHE A 82 12.12 -39.81 1.96
N ILE A 83 11.37 -40.21 0.93
CA ILE A 83 9.93 -39.88 0.81
C ILE A 83 9.13 -40.39 2.02
N LYS A 84 9.55 -41.52 2.62
CA LYS A 84 8.95 -42.06 3.86
C LYS A 84 9.10 -41.14 5.08
N GLU A 85 10.01 -40.16 5.07
CA GLU A 85 10.10 -39.15 6.14
C GLU A 85 9.02 -38.06 5.98
N VAL A 86 8.31 -38.04 4.84
CA VAL A 86 7.22 -37.10 4.53
C VAL A 86 5.87 -37.80 4.47
N CYS A 87 5.81 -38.99 3.86
CA CYS A 87 4.60 -39.80 3.73
C CYS A 87 4.73 -41.06 4.57
N ILE A 88 3.89 -41.24 5.60
CA ILE A 88 3.69 -42.55 6.21
C ILE A 88 2.19 -42.84 6.31
N PHE A 89 1.79 -43.94 5.68
CA PHE A 89 0.52 -44.64 5.99
C PHE A 89 0.72 -45.44 7.27
N SER A 90 -0.29 -45.46 8.13
CA SER A 90 -0.35 -46.24 9.36
C SER A 90 -0.17 -47.75 9.09
N CYS A 91 1.07 -48.24 9.07
CA CYS A 91 1.37 -49.66 9.18
C CYS A 91 1.35 -50.05 10.67
N ILE A 92 0.35 -50.83 11.08
CA ILE A 92 0.36 -51.49 12.39
C ILE A 92 1.28 -52.70 12.27
N PHE A 93 2.46 -52.65 12.90
CA PHE A 93 3.26 -53.86 13.14
C PHE A 93 2.82 -54.45 14.49
N LEU A 94 2.25 -55.65 14.46
CA LEU A 94 1.93 -56.40 15.68
C LEU A 94 3.11 -57.35 15.96
N TYR A 95 3.94 -57.04 16.95
CA TYR A 95 4.94 -57.99 17.45
C TYR A 95 4.29 -58.89 18.51
N VAL A 96 4.10 -60.17 18.18
CA VAL A 96 3.64 -61.18 19.15
C VAL A 96 4.86 -61.91 19.71
N TYR A 97 5.20 -61.65 20.97
CA TYR A 97 6.23 -62.41 21.67
C TYR A 97 5.65 -63.75 22.13
N VAL A 98 6.18 -64.85 21.57
CA VAL A 98 5.92 -66.20 22.06
C VAL A 98 7.16 -66.66 22.82
N PHE A 99 6.99 -67.07 24.07
CA PHE A 99 8.06 -67.73 24.83
C PHE A 99 8.59 -68.92 23.99
N SER A 100 9.88 -68.87 23.63
CA SER A 100 10.67 -69.84 22.83
C SER A 100 10.87 -69.60 21.32
N GLY A 101 10.95 -68.36 20.85
CA GLY A 101 11.62 -68.02 19.57
C GLY A 101 10.93 -66.92 18.77
N ILE A 102 11.71 -66.09 18.07
CA ILE A 102 11.22 -64.99 17.23
C ILE A 102 10.74 -65.58 15.89
N LEU A 103 9.45 -65.41 15.58
CA LEU A 103 8.93 -65.61 14.24
C LEU A 103 8.47 -64.25 13.70
N GLU A 104 9.22 -63.67 12.77
CA GLU A 104 8.81 -62.47 12.03
C GLU A 104 7.82 -62.87 10.94
N ILE A 105 6.59 -62.36 10.99
CA ILE A 105 5.62 -62.48 9.90
C ILE A 105 5.31 -61.07 9.39
N SER A 106 5.61 -60.83 8.11
CA SER A 106 5.21 -59.62 7.38
C SER A 106 3.89 -59.87 6.65
N ILE A 107 2.90 -59.00 6.82
CA ILE A 107 1.64 -59.05 6.06
C ILE A 107 1.43 -57.68 5.36
N PRO A 108 1.14 -57.65 4.05
CA PRO A 108 0.93 -56.41 3.29
C PRO A 108 -0.44 -55.76 3.57
N PRO A 109 -0.64 -54.47 3.18
CA PRO A 109 -1.79 -53.67 3.61
C PRO A 109 -3.10 -54.15 2.96
N ILE A 110 -4.12 -54.37 3.79
CA ILE A 110 -5.45 -54.86 3.40
C ILE A 110 -6.44 -53.69 3.44
N THR A 111 -7.10 -53.42 2.31
CA THR A 111 -8.31 -52.58 2.26
C THR A 111 -9.52 -53.37 2.73
N GLY A 112 -10.25 -52.81 3.70
CA GLY A 112 -11.71 -52.98 3.83
C GLY A 112 -12.30 -54.39 3.73
N ALA A 113 -11.74 -55.40 4.39
CA ALA A 113 -12.49 -56.61 4.75
C ALA A 113 -11.78 -57.39 5.87
N LYS A 114 -12.59 -57.85 6.84
CA LYS A 114 -12.31 -58.88 7.86
C LYS A 114 -11.66 -58.43 9.18
N LEU A 115 -12.51 -57.88 10.03
CA LEU A 115 -12.47 -58.08 11.49
C LEU A 115 -12.75 -59.56 11.91
N ILE A 116 -13.07 -60.43 10.95
CA ILE A 116 -13.52 -61.83 11.14
C ILE A 116 -12.32 -62.82 11.21
N LEU A 117 -11.15 -62.47 10.68
CA LEU A 117 -9.97 -63.35 10.71
C LEU A 117 -9.20 -63.30 12.03
N MET A 118 -9.21 -62.16 12.73
CA MET A 118 -8.50 -61.99 14.00
C MET A 118 -9.16 -62.77 15.14
N SER A 119 -10.49 -62.88 15.13
CA SER A 119 -11.27 -63.70 16.06
C SER A 119 -11.07 -65.20 15.82
N ALA A 120 -10.92 -65.64 14.56
CA ALA A 120 -10.63 -67.04 14.23
C ALA A 120 -9.23 -67.51 14.67
N PHE A 121 -8.23 -66.62 14.64
CA PHE A 121 -6.85 -66.95 15.02
C PHE A 121 -6.67 -67.03 16.55
N LEU A 122 -7.33 -66.14 17.32
CA LEU A 122 -7.29 -66.16 18.79
C LEU A 122 -8.06 -67.35 19.39
N LEU A 123 -9.12 -67.82 18.72
CA LEU A 123 -9.89 -69.01 19.13
C LEU A 123 -9.15 -70.34 18.92
N SER A 124 -8.06 -70.35 18.14
CA SER A 124 -7.28 -71.56 17.85
C SER A 124 -6.24 -71.91 18.93
N PHE A 125 -6.03 -71.05 19.94
CA PHE A 125 -5.06 -71.27 21.03
C PHE A 125 -5.62 -70.87 22.41
N PRO A 126 -6.53 -71.68 23.00
CA PRO A 126 -7.30 -71.29 24.18
C PRO A 126 -6.50 -71.21 25.50
N ASN A 127 -5.22 -71.61 25.53
CA ASN A 127 -4.43 -71.78 26.77
C ASN A 127 -3.15 -70.93 26.86
N ARG A 128 -2.99 -69.86 26.08
CA ARG A 128 -1.81 -68.96 26.21
C ARG A 128 -2.23 -67.55 26.64
N ARG A 129 -1.56 -67.02 27.68
CA ARG A 129 -1.68 -65.63 28.11
C ARG A 129 -0.84 -64.74 27.17
N PHE A 130 -1.49 -63.78 26.53
CA PHE A 130 -0.85 -62.74 25.74
C PHE A 130 -0.64 -61.51 26.63
N PHE A 131 0.55 -60.92 26.59
CA PHE A 131 0.80 -59.60 27.18
C PHE A 131 0.90 -58.58 26.04
N ILE A 132 0.08 -57.53 26.11
CA ILE A 132 0.19 -56.34 25.27
C ILE A 132 0.93 -55.30 26.11
N ALA A 133 2.11 -54.86 25.65
CA ALA A 133 2.84 -53.78 26.29
C ALA A 133 2.51 -52.46 25.58
N ASP A 134 1.92 -51.52 26.32
CA ASP A 134 1.66 -50.15 25.88
C ASP A 134 2.94 -49.31 25.98
N HIS A 135 3.44 -48.84 24.84
CA HIS A 135 3.88 -47.45 24.60
C HIS A 135 4.60 -47.33 23.25
N TYR A 136 3.88 -46.85 22.23
CA TYR A 136 4.47 -46.23 21.04
C TYR A 136 3.58 -45.07 20.62
N GLN A 137 4.05 -43.84 20.87
CA GLN A 137 3.44 -42.63 20.31
C GLN A 137 4.04 -42.43 18.91
N VAL A 138 3.42 -43.05 17.90
CA VAL A 138 3.74 -42.79 16.49
C VAL A 138 2.94 -41.57 16.08
N GLU A 139 3.49 -40.37 16.26
CA GLU A 139 2.88 -39.16 15.69
C GLU A 139 3.08 -39.20 14.17
N SER A 140 1.96 -39.39 13.46
CA SER A 140 1.90 -39.66 12.02
C SER A 140 1.62 -38.38 11.24
N HIS A 141 2.20 -38.25 10.04
CA HIS A 141 1.94 -37.15 9.12
C HIS A 141 1.15 -37.65 7.90
N GLU A 142 -0.15 -37.39 7.87
CA GLU A 142 -1.00 -37.60 6.69
C GLU A 142 -0.72 -36.52 5.63
N CYS A 143 0.45 -36.59 4.97
CA CYS A 143 0.87 -35.64 3.94
C CYS A 143 1.06 -36.33 2.58
N ILE A 144 0.48 -35.78 1.51
CA ILE A 144 0.61 -36.27 0.15
C ILE A 144 1.93 -35.74 -0.44
N TYR A 145 2.80 -36.60 -0.96
CA TYR A 145 4.04 -36.17 -1.65
C TYR A 145 3.88 -36.14 -3.17
N ARG A 146 4.36 -35.06 -3.78
CA ARG A 146 4.40 -34.85 -5.23
C ARG A 146 5.75 -34.28 -5.68
N LYS A 147 6.38 -34.97 -6.63
CA LYS A 147 7.64 -34.54 -7.27
C LYS A 147 7.34 -33.87 -8.62
N ILE A 148 7.83 -32.65 -8.81
CA ILE A 148 7.80 -31.92 -10.09
C ILE A 148 9.26 -31.53 -10.41
N PRO A 149 10.03 -32.42 -11.07
CA PRO A 149 11.45 -32.21 -11.24
C PRO A 149 11.74 -31.10 -12.27
N LEU A 150 12.16 -29.92 -11.80
CA LEU A 150 12.50 -28.79 -12.67
C LEU A 150 13.96 -28.82 -13.09
N ALA A 151 14.26 -28.41 -14.33
CA ALA A 151 15.64 -28.29 -14.82
C ALA A 151 16.51 -27.37 -13.91
N GLY A 152 17.81 -27.66 -13.85
CA GLY A 152 18.80 -26.75 -13.25
C GLY A 152 19.32 -25.75 -14.28
N HIS A 153 20.10 -24.74 -13.83
CA HIS A 153 20.80 -23.70 -14.62
C HIS A 153 20.09 -22.36 -14.85
N GLY A 154 19.28 -21.90 -13.88
CA GLY A 154 18.85 -20.50 -13.86
C GLY A 154 17.71 -20.15 -14.81
N THR A 155 17.14 -21.12 -15.51
CA THR A 155 15.90 -20.95 -16.27
C THR A 155 14.69 -21.02 -15.35
N SER A 156 13.70 -20.19 -15.64
CA SER A 156 12.36 -20.24 -15.04
C SER A 156 11.60 -21.51 -15.45
N PRO A 157 10.58 -21.93 -14.67
CA PRO A 157 9.68 -23.01 -15.04
C PRO A 157 8.96 -22.76 -16.38
N THR A 158 8.82 -23.79 -17.20
CA THR A 158 8.08 -23.74 -18.46
C THR A 158 6.57 -23.56 -18.23
N GLN A 159 5.81 -23.22 -19.28
CA GLN A 159 4.35 -23.08 -19.16
C GLN A 159 3.70 -24.40 -18.75
N GLU A 160 4.11 -25.52 -19.35
CA GLU A 160 3.57 -26.85 -19.02
C GLU A 160 3.84 -27.24 -17.54
N GLU A 161 5.04 -26.95 -17.03
CA GLU A 161 5.39 -27.18 -15.62
C GLU A 161 4.55 -26.29 -14.69
N THR A 162 4.28 -25.06 -15.10
CA THR A 162 3.45 -24.10 -14.36
C THR A 162 2.00 -24.57 -14.31
N ASP A 163 1.42 -24.93 -15.46
CA ASP A 163 0.03 -25.42 -15.55
C ASP A 163 -0.16 -26.74 -14.78
N ARG A 164 0.87 -27.60 -14.77
CA ARG A 164 0.85 -28.83 -13.97
C ARG A 164 0.86 -28.52 -12.47
N PHE A 165 1.69 -27.58 -12.03
CA PHE A 165 1.72 -27.13 -10.64
C PHE A 165 0.36 -26.54 -10.23
N VAL A 166 -0.21 -25.65 -11.05
CA VAL A 166 -1.48 -24.99 -10.75
C VAL A 166 -2.63 -25.99 -10.65
N ARG A 167 -2.78 -26.89 -11.63
CA ARG A 167 -3.81 -27.94 -11.59
C ARG A 167 -3.69 -28.86 -10.38
N LEU A 168 -2.46 -29.23 -10.02
CA LEU A 168 -2.21 -30.07 -8.85
C LEU A 168 -2.69 -29.39 -7.56
N VAL A 169 -2.34 -28.11 -7.38
CA VAL A 169 -2.70 -27.37 -6.17
C VAL A 169 -4.20 -27.08 -6.13
N GLN A 170 -4.82 -26.68 -7.25
CA GLN A 170 -6.27 -26.45 -7.30
C GLN A 170 -7.06 -27.72 -6.97
N GLY A 171 -6.64 -28.87 -7.51
CA GLY A 171 -7.23 -30.17 -7.18
C GLY A 171 -7.11 -30.49 -5.69
N PHE A 172 -5.92 -30.31 -5.12
CA PHE A 172 -5.69 -30.54 -3.70
C PHE A 172 -6.52 -29.61 -2.81
N VAL A 173 -6.57 -28.30 -3.08
CA VAL A 173 -7.32 -27.33 -2.28
C VAL A 173 -8.82 -27.61 -2.29
N ARG A 174 -9.35 -28.08 -3.42
CA ARG A 174 -10.76 -28.50 -3.54
C ARG A 174 -11.06 -29.72 -2.67
N ASP A 175 -10.15 -30.70 -2.65
CA ASP A 175 -10.37 -31.99 -1.99
C ASP A 175 -9.98 -31.94 -0.49
N HIS A 176 -9.12 -31.00 -0.08
CA HIS A 176 -8.58 -30.83 1.27
C HIS A 176 -8.65 -29.36 1.74
N PRO A 177 -9.86 -28.79 1.95
CA PRO A 177 -10.01 -27.39 2.32
C PRO A 177 -9.38 -27.08 3.70
N GLY A 178 -8.58 -26.02 3.77
CA GLY A 178 -7.93 -25.55 5.00
C GLY A 178 -6.58 -26.21 5.32
N GLU A 179 -6.19 -27.24 4.57
CA GLU A 179 -4.84 -27.80 4.64
C GLU A 179 -3.83 -26.96 3.85
N ILE A 180 -2.58 -26.92 4.31
CA ILE A 180 -1.51 -26.12 3.68
C ILE A 180 -0.64 -26.96 2.73
N VAL A 181 -0.02 -26.28 1.77
CA VAL A 181 0.84 -26.86 0.72
C VAL A 181 2.30 -26.44 0.94
N GLY A 182 3.14 -27.39 1.29
CA GLY A 182 4.58 -27.20 1.39
C GLY A 182 5.23 -27.24 0.01
N VAL A 183 6.05 -26.25 -0.33
CA VAL A 183 6.74 -26.19 -1.63
C VAL A 183 8.20 -25.87 -1.43
N HIS A 184 9.09 -26.67 -2.00
CA HIS A 184 10.52 -26.37 -1.96
C HIS A 184 11.22 -26.67 -3.29
N CYS A 185 12.26 -25.91 -3.57
CA CYS A 185 13.31 -26.28 -4.51
C CYS A 185 14.61 -26.55 -3.71
N THR A 186 15.79 -26.29 -4.26
CA THR A 186 17.04 -26.42 -3.49
C THR A 186 17.08 -25.43 -2.31
N HIS A 187 16.87 -24.14 -2.58
CA HIS A 187 16.93 -23.07 -1.57
C HIS A 187 15.55 -22.51 -1.16
N GLY A 188 14.49 -22.79 -1.93
CA GLY A 188 13.14 -22.34 -1.60
C GLY A 188 12.84 -20.88 -1.95
N PHE A 189 13.51 -20.30 -2.95
CA PHE A 189 13.37 -18.89 -3.36
C PHE A 189 12.90 -18.75 -4.81
N ASN A 190 13.79 -18.79 -5.80
CA ASN A 190 13.43 -18.44 -7.19
C ASN A 190 12.36 -19.35 -7.83
N ARG A 191 12.63 -20.66 -7.99
CA ARG A 191 11.65 -21.60 -8.59
C ARG A 191 10.38 -21.76 -7.76
N THR A 192 10.54 -21.80 -6.43
CA THR A 192 9.43 -21.90 -5.48
C THR A 192 8.54 -20.66 -5.56
N GLY A 193 9.15 -19.47 -5.51
CA GLY A 193 8.48 -18.19 -5.61
C GLY A 193 7.81 -18.00 -6.95
N PHE A 194 8.45 -18.41 -8.06
CA PHE A 194 7.86 -18.34 -9.39
C PHE A 194 6.56 -19.14 -9.48
N LEU A 195 6.57 -20.41 -9.08
CA LEU A 195 5.38 -21.26 -9.16
C LEU A 195 4.27 -20.82 -8.19
N ILE A 196 4.64 -20.37 -6.99
CA ILE A 196 3.66 -19.80 -6.04
C ILE A 196 3.06 -18.51 -6.63
N ALA A 197 3.88 -17.60 -7.17
CA ALA A 197 3.40 -16.36 -7.76
C ALA A 197 2.49 -16.63 -8.96
N ALA A 198 2.91 -17.50 -9.88
CA ALA A 198 2.09 -17.91 -11.03
C ALA A 198 0.75 -18.53 -10.61
N TYR A 199 0.72 -19.33 -9.54
CA TYR A 199 -0.55 -19.82 -9.00
C TYR A 199 -1.44 -18.69 -8.47
N LEU A 200 -0.89 -17.73 -7.74
CA LEU A 200 -1.68 -16.60 -7.22
C LEU A 200 -2.26 -15.76 -8.36
N VAL A 201 -1.52 -15.57 -9.46
CA VAL A 201 -2.07 -14.93 -10.66
C VAL A 201 -3.18 -15.81 -11.27
N ILE A 202 -2.85 -17.03 -11.70
CA ILE A 202 -3.74 -17.86 -12.54
C ILE A 202 -4.98 -18.33 -11.78
N ALA A 203 -4.83 -18.76 -10.53
CA ALA A 203 -5.90 -19.39 -9.75
C ALA A 203 -6.60 -18.44 -8.78
N LYS A 204 -6.00 -17.30 -8.45
CA LYS A 204 -6.54 -16.33 -7.48
C LYS A 204 -6.71 -14.91 -8.04
N ASP A 205 -6.37 -14.68 -9.31
CA ASP A 205 -6.50 -13.40 -10.01
C ASP A 205 -5.70 -12.25 -9.36
N TRP A 206 -4.53 -12.57 -8.79
CA TRP A 206 -3.62 -11.56 -8.24
C TRP A 206 -2.83 -10.88 -9.36
N ALA A 207 -2.53 -9.60 -9.19
CA ALA A 207 -1.52 -8.94 -10.01
C ALA A 207 -0.12 -9.58 -9.76
N VAL A 208 0.67 -9.71 -10.83
CA VAL A 208 1.96 -10.43 -10.79
C VAL A 208 2.96 -9.79 -9.82
N ASP A 209 3.00 -8.48 -9.73
CA ASP A 209 3.81 -7.71 -8.79
C ASP A 209 3.42 -8.01 -7.33
N CYS A 210 2.12 -8.06 -7.05
CA CYS A 210 1.58 -8.38 -5.73
C CYS A 210 1.89 -9.81 -5.31
N ALA A 211 1.81 -10.76 -6.24
CA ALA A 211 2.17 -12.15 -6.03
C ALA A 211 3.67 -12.31 -5.68
N VAL A 212 4.54 -11.63 -6.43
CA VAL A 212 6.00 -11.60 -6.19
C VAL A 212 6.33 -10.94 -4.85
N LEU A 213 5.76 -9.76 -4.56
CA LEU A 213 6.02 -9.01 -3.33
C LEU A 213 5.49 -9.74 -2.09
N THR A 214 4.37 -10.44 -2.20
CA THR A 214 3.82 -11.23 -1.09
C THR A 214 4.69 -12.44 -0.80
N PHE A 215 5.19 -13.12 -1.84
CA PHE A 215 6.20 -14.15 -1.66
C PHE A 215 7.45 -13.58 -0.96
N ALA A 216 7.96 -12.43 -1.40
CA ALA A 216 9.13 -11.78 -0.79
C ALA A 216 8.92 -11.39 0.68
N LYS A 217 7.70 -10.97 1.06
CA LYS A 217 7.37 -10.65 2.46
C LYS A 217 7.39 -11.89 3.36
N GLN A 218 6.83 -13.00 2.89
CA GLN A 218 6.76 -14.25 3.68
C GLN A 218 8.05 -15.07 3.60
N ARG A 219 8.84 -14.86 2.57
CA ARG A 219 10.16 -15.46 2.36
C ARG A 219 11.16 -14.34 2.02
N PRO A 220 11.74 -13.67 3.05
CA PRO A 220 12.60 -12.49 2.88
C PRO A 220 13.69 -12.67 1.83
N CYS A 221 13.96 -11.63 1.03
CA CYS A 221 14.73 -11.64 -0.24
C CYS A 221 13.98 -12.16 -1.47
N GLY A 222 12.87 -12.89 -1.32
CA GLY A 222 11.97 -13.23 -2.42
C GLY A 222 12.63 -13.92 -3.62
N ILE A 223 12.15 -13.61 -4.82
CA ILE A 223 12.80 -14.01 -6.07
C ILE A 223 13.92 -13.00 -6.34
N TYR A 224 15.17 -13.44 -6.25
CA TYR A 224 16.37 -12.59 -6.34
C TYR A 224 17.14 -12.78 -7.66
N LYS A 225 16.56 -13.49 -8.63
CA LYS A 225 17.10 -13.61 -9.99
C LYS A 225 16.18 -12.88 -10.98
N GLN A 226 16.74 -11.91 -11.68
CA GLN A 226 15.99 -11.04 -12.59
C GLN A 226 15.24 -11.83 -13.67
N ASP A 227 15.86 -12.84 -14.27
CA ASP A 227 15.28 -13.63 -15.36
C ASP A 227 13.94 -14.29 -14.98
N TYR A 228 13.76 -14.63 -13.69
CA TYR A 228 12.49 -15.19 -13.19
C TYR A 228 11.40 -14.13 -13.04
N LEU A 229 11.77 -12.89 -12.71
CA LEU A 229 10.85 -11.77 -12.62
C LEU A 229 10.43 -11.31 -14.02
N VAL A 230 11.39 -11.17 -14.94
CA VAL A 230 11.11 -10.82 -16.34
C VAL A 230 10.11 -11.79 -16.95
N ASP A 231 10.35 -13.10 -16.83
CA ASP A 231 9.44 -14.11 -17.39
C ASP A 231 8.05 -14.10 -16.72
N LEU A 232 7.96 -13.84 -15.41
CA LEU A 232 6.64 -13.68 -14.77
C LEU A 232 5.88 -12.48 -15.34
N PHE A 233 6.54 -11.34 -15.53
CA PHE A 233 5.90 -10.13 -16.03
C PHE A 233 5.60 -10.23 -17.52
N GLU A 234 6.44 -10.88 -18.33
CA GLU A 234 6.14 -11.16 -19.73
C GLU A 234 4.91 -12.06 -19.91
N ARG A 235 4.72 -13.05 -19.03
CA ARG A 235 3.58 -13.98 -19.13
C ARG A 235 2.29 -13.45 -18.54
N TYR A 236 2.37 -12.64 -17.50
CA TYR A 236 1.23 -12.36 -16.62
C TYR A 236 1.03 -10.86 -16.30
N GLY A 237 1.87 -9.97 -16.81
CA GLY A 237 1.81 -8.53 -16.54
C GLY A 237 2.30 -7.69 -17.73
N ASP A 238 2.81 -6.49 -17.44
CA ASP A 238 3.46 -5.61 -18.40
C ASP A 238 4.99 -5.73 -18.25
N PRO A 239 5.76 -6.05 -19.31
CA PRO A 239 7.22 -6.08 -19.26
C PRO A 239 7.85 -4.77 -18.75
N ASP A 240 7.21 -3.62 -19.00
CA ASP A 240 7.71 -2.30 -18.57
C ASP A 240 7.58 -2.08 -17.05
N ASP A 241 6.74 -2.86 -16.37
CA ASP A 241 6.53 -2.82 -14.91
C ASP A 241 7.37 -3.88 -14.16
N CYS A 242 8.29 -4.57 -14.86
CA CYS A 242 9.09 -5.64 -14.26
C CYS A 242 9.89 -5.15 -13.05
N LEU A 243 9.66 -5.78 -11.89
CA LEU A 243 10.38 -5.45 -10.67
C LEU A 243 11.88 -5.72 -10.80
N GLU A 244 12.69 -4.82 -10.26
CA GLU A 244 14.12 -5.06 -10.09
C GLU A 244 14.35 -6.11 -9.00
N ALA A 245 15.13 -7.14 -9.33
CA ALA A 245 15.49 -8.18 -8.40
C ALA A 245 16.30 -7.59 -7.23
N PRO A 246 15.98 -7.95 -5.98
CA PRO A 246 16.77 -7.53 -4.84
C PRO A 246 18.20 -8.07 -4.96
N SER A 247 19.13 -7.43 -4.25
CA SER A 247 20.49 -7.92 -4.14
C SER A 247 20.49 -9.38 -3.65
N LYS A 248 21.39 -10.18 -4.22
CA LYS A 248 21.55 -11.58 -3.81
C LYS A 248 21.76 -11.64 -2.30
N PRO A 249 21.08 -12.55 -1.59
CA PRO A 249 21.20 -12.62 -0.14
C PRO A 249 22.63 -12.98 0.26
N SER A 250 23.06 -12.54 1.45
CA SER A 250 24.44 -12.70 1.94
C SER A 250 24.93 -14.15 1.93
N TRP A 251 24.06 -15.12 2.23
CA TRP A 251 24.37 -16.56 2.19
C TRP A 251 24.63 -17.10 0.77
N GLU A 252 24.39 -16.30 -0.28
CA GLU A 252 24.67 -16.66 -1.66
C GLU A 252 26.14 -16.40 -2.07
N TYR A 253 26.88 -15.57 -1.33
CA TYR A 253 28.26 -15.18 -1.68
C TYR A 253 29.33 -16.13 -1.11
N GLY A 254 28.98 -17.07 -0.24
CA GLY A 254 29.94 -17.95 0.44
C GLY A 254 30.75 -17.20 1.50
N ASP A 255 31.21 -17.90 2.54
CA ASP A 255 31.89 -17.30 3.70
C ASP A 255 33.19 -16.57 3.30
N ALA A 256 33.15 -15.24 3.25
CA ALA A 256 34.30 -14.35 3.42
C ALA A 256 33.85 -12.89 3.59
N LEU A 257 33.64 -12.48 4.85
CA LEU A 257 34.23 -11.30 5.50
C LEU A 257 33.39 -10.95 6.73
N VAL A 258 33.91 -11.43 7.86
CA VAL A 258 33.56 -11.00 9.22
C VAL A 258 33.93 -9.52 9.35
N TYR A 259 32.92 -8.65 9.38
CA TYR A 259 32.99 -7.38 10.11
C TYR A 259 32.21 -7.60 11.40
N GLU A 260 32.88 -8.10 12.43
CA GLU A 260 32.41 -8.05 13.81
C GLU A 260 33.04 -6.81 14.45
N ASP A 261 32.23 -5.90 15.01
CA ASP A 261 31.99 -5.96 16.45
C ASP A 261 30.88 -4.99 16.93
N ASN A 262 29.83 -5.61 17.46
CA ASN A 262 29.15 -5.33 18.73
C ASN A 262 28.54 -3.96 19.10
N SER A 263 27.22 -3.97 19.28
CA SER A 263 26.63 -3.78 20.62
C SER A 263 25.22 -4.35 20.67
N GLU A 264 25.07 -5.51 21.30
CA GLU A 264 23.81 -5.94 21.90
C GLU A 264 23.76 -5.50 23.38
N ALA A 265 22.54 -5.14 23.78
CA ALA A 265 21.97 -5.16 25.13
C ALA A 265 22.51 -4.17 26.18
N SER A 266 21.61 -3.39 26.78
CA SER A 266 21.16 -3.68 28.17
C SER A 266 20.12 -2.67 28.66
N MET A 267 19.07 -3.19 29.30
CA MET A 267 18.25 -2.47 30.26
C MET A 267 19.00 -2.40 31.60
N THR A 268 19.18 -1.21 32.17
CA THR A 268 19.45 -1.04 33.61
C THR A 268 18.77 0.22 34.15
N VAL A 269 18.11 0.04 35.30
CA VAL A 269 17.47 1.05 36.14
C VAL A 269 18.48 1.61 37.17
N LYS A 270 18.33 2.91 37.50
CA LYS A 270 18.74 3.71 38.69
C LYS A 270 19.40 5.01 38.22
N GLY A 271 19.17 6.19 38.79
CA GLY A 271 18.38 6.64 39.94
C GLY A 271 18.41 8.18 39.94
N ASP A 272 17.60 8.77 40.80
CA ASP A 272 17.36 10.21 40.95
C ASP A 272 18.62 11.09 41.02
N ASP A 273 18.60 12.21 40.30
CA ASP A 273 18.94 13.52 40.88
C ASP A 273 18.26 14.64 40.09
N ALA A 274 17.68 15.57 40.85
CA ALA A 274 16.85 16.67 40.41
C ALA A 274 17.68 17.80 39.80
N GLU A 275 17.19 18.40 38.70
CA GLU A 275 16.91 19.84 38.64
C GLU A 275 16.09 20.21 37.40
N SER A 276 15.20 21.16 37.62
CA SER A 276 14.03 21.62 36.85
C SER A 276 14.24 22.05 35.39
N ALA A 277 13.38 21.58 34.48
CA ALA A 277 12.73 22.38 33.43
C ALA A 277 11.57 21.62 32.75
N GLU A 278 10.35 22.09 33.03
CA GLU A 278 9.06 22.02 32.32
C GLU A 278 8.75 20.89 31.30
N LYS A 279 7.65 20.17 31.59
CA LYS A 279 7.07 19.07 30.82
C LYS A 279 6.55 19.50 29.43
N GLU A 280 7.22 19.08 28.36
CA GLU A 280 6.57 18.86 27.06
C GLU A 280 6.14 17.38 26.95
N THR A 281 4.86 17.17 26.69
CA THR A 281 4.27 15.84 26.50
C THR A 281 4.78 15.19 25.21
N ASP A 282 5.27 13.96 25.36
CA ASP A 282 5.80 13.06 24.33
C ASP A 282 4.86 12.94 23.11
N LYS A 283 5.27 13.47 21.94
CA LYS A 283 4.51 13.37 20.68
C LYS A 283 4.72 11.99 20.03
N PRO A 284 3.65 11.33 19.52
CA PRO A 284 3.77 10.05 18.83
C PRO A 284 4.68 10.13 17.58
N LYS A 285 5.66 9.22 17.48
CA LYS A 285 6.50 9.05 16.27
C LYS A 285 5.71 8.37 15.14
N GLY A 286 5.06 9.15 14.28
CA GLY A 286 4.37 8.68 13.07
C GLY A 286 3.63 9.83 12.37
N LYS A 287 3.31 9.68 11.07
CA LYS A 287 2.52 10.68 10.33
C LYS A 287 1.12 10.78 10.94
N GLN A 288 0.68 12.00 11.27
CA GLN A 288 -0.60 12.23 11.92
C GLN A 288 -1.61 12.80 10.93
N PHE A 289 -2.88 12.44 11.09
CA PHE A 289 -3.96 13.05 10.33
C PHE A 289 -4.13 14.51 10.77
N MET A 290 -4.11 15.44 9.83
CA MET A 290 -4.15 16.88 10.12
C MET A 290 -3.14 17.31 11.20
N ASP A 291 -1.92 16.76 11.19
CA ASP A 291 -0.88 17.04 12.20
C ASP A 291 -1.34 16.83 13.66
N GLY A 292 -2.32 15.94 13.86
CA GLY A 292 -2.89 15.61 15.18
C GLY A 292 -4.01 16.52 15.64
N LEU A 293 -4.44 17.51 14.84
CA LEU A 293 -5.50 18.47 15.18
C LEU A 293 -6.90 17.84 15.23
N VAL A 294 -7.07 16.63 14.70
CA VAL A 294 -8.36 15.94 14.64
C VAL A 294 -8.29 14.64 15.40
N GLN A 295 -9.07 14.56 16.49
CA GLN A 295 -9.17 13.35 17.30
C GLN A 295 -10.06 12.29 16.63
N GLY A 296 -9.90 11.02 17.00
CA GLY A 296 -10.71 9.92 16.45
C GLY A 296 -10.30 9.48 15.04
N VAL A 297 -9.13 9.92 14.55
CA VAL A 297 -8.56 9.48 13.28
C VAL A 297 -7.21 8.79 13.52
N VAL A 298 -7.06 7.58 13.00
CA VAL A 298 -5.90 6.70 13.28
C VAL A 298 -5.19 6.33 11.99
N LEU A 299 -3.87 6.42 11.97
CA LEU A 299 -3.06 5.94 10.84
C LEU A 299 -3.20 4.41 10.70
N VAL A 300 -3.51 3.94 9.50
CA VAL A 300 -3.54 2.50 9.19
C VAL A 300 -2.11 2.00 9.03
N THR A 301 -1.61 1.32 10.06
CA THR A 301 -0.24 0.77 10.09
C THR A 301 -0.12 -0.61 9.43
N ASP A 302 -1.24 -1.32 9.25
CA ASP A 302 -1.26 -2.59 8.54
C ASP A 302 -0.95 -2.37 7.06
N THR A 303 0.24 -2.82 6.64
CA THR A 303 0.74 -2.70 5.26
C THR A 303 -0.11 -3.43 4.22
N LEU A 304 -0.75 -4.54 4.56
CA LEU A 304 -1.64 -5.26 3.63
C LEU A 304 -2.97 -4.52 3.48
N LYS A 305 -3.59 -4.13 4.60
CA LYS A 305 -4.84 -3.36 4.57
C LYS A 305 -4.65 -2.03 3.84
N LYS A 306 -3.53 -1.35 4.10
CA LYS A 306 -3.13 -0.13 3.40
C LYS A 306 -3.03 -0.35 1.89
N LYS A 307 -2.29 -1.36 1.42
CA LYS A 307 -2.15 -1.66 -0.02
C LYS A 307 -3.47 -2.06 -0.67
N MET A 308 -4.29 -2.86 0.01
CA MET A 308 -5.63 -3.24 -0.47
C MET A 308 -6.52 -2.00 -0.65
N LEU A 309 -6.54 -1.11 0.34
CA LEU A 309 -7.29 0.14 0.31
C LEU A 309 -6.80 1.09 -0.78
N GLN A 310 -5.47 1.22 -0.95
CA GLN A 310 -4.85 1.98 -2.03
C GLN A 310 -5.20 1.42 -3.41
N GLY A 311 -5.15 0.09 -3.58
CA GLY A 311 -5.58 -0.60 -4.79
C GLY A 311 -7.07 -0.37 -5.08
N LYS A 312 -7.91 -0.39 -4.05
CA LYS A 312 -9.35 -0.15 -4.20
C LYS A 312 -9.65 1.26 -4.67
N ILE A 313 -9.04 2.30 -4.09
CA ILE A 313 -9.27 3.66 -4.58
C ILE A 313 -8.65 3.89 -5.97
N LYS A 314 -7.57 3.19 -6.32
CA LYS A 314 -6.99 3.23 -7.68
C LYS A 314 -7.98 2.67 -8.70
N GLU A 315 -8.57 1.52 -8.41
CA GLU A 315 -9.62 0.87 -9.22
C GLU A 315 -10.85 1.78 -9.38
N LEU A 316 -11.42 2.25 -8.27
CA LEU A 316 -12.61 3.12 -8.27
C LEU A 316 -12.37 4.46 -9.00
N CYS A 317 -11.12 4.92 -9.06
CA CYS A 317 -10.76 6.12 -9.80
C CYS A 317 -10.45 5.85 -11.29
N GLY A 318 -10.26 4.59 -11.70
CA GLY A 318 -9.74 4.24 -13.02
C GLY A 318 -8.30 4.73 -13.23
N ALA A 319 -7.52 4.88 -12.16
CA ALA A 319 -6.15 5.37 -12.23
C ALA A 319 -5.20 4.26 -12.71
N LYS A 320 -4.37 4.58 -13.70
CA LYS A 320 -3.40 3.63 -14.27
C LYS A 320 -2.13 3.50 -13.44
N ARG A 321 -1.64 4.63 -12.91
CA ARG A 321 -0.39 4.72 -12.16
C ARG A 321 -0.62 4.51 -10.68
N ASP A 322 0.39 3.99 -10.01
CA ASP A 322 0.41 3.93 -8.55
C ASP A 322 0.61 5.31 -7.92
N GLY A 323 0.18 5.43 -6.67
CA GLY A 323 0.17 6.67 -5.90
C GLY A 323 -1.24 7.23 -5.71
N PHE A 324 -1.32 8.49 -5.31
CA PHE A 324 -2.58 9.16 -5.03
C PHE A 324 -3.41 9.36 -6.32
N PRO A 325 -4.59 8.75 -6.45
CA PRO A 325 -5.34 8.73 -7.71
C PRO A 325 -6.18 9.99 -7.96
N GLY A 326 -6.26 10.90 -6.98
CA GLY A 326 -7.09 12.10 -7.05
C GLY A 326 -6.64 13.08 -8.14
N LEU A 327 -7.61 13.76 -8.75
CA LEU A 327 -7.43 14.74 -9.82
C LEU A 327 -6.50 15.89 -9.41
N GLN A 328 -5.50 16.26 -10.19
CA GLN A 328 -4.57 17.36 -9.88
C GLN A 328 -4.87 18.57 -10.78
N PRO A 329 -5.32 19.72 -10.21
CA PRO A 329 -5.59 20.92 -10.98
C PRO A 329 -4.31 21.63 -11.42
N VAL A 330 -4.37 22.27 -12.58
CA VAL A 330 -3.29 23.10 -13.12
C VAL A 330 -3.50 24.58 -12.77
N SER A 331 -2.40 25.32 -12.64
CA SER A 331 -2.47 26.75 -12.37
C SER A 331 -3.10 27.50 -13.54
N LEU A 332 -3.95 28.48 -13.23
CA LEU A 332 -4.47 29.41 -14.22
C LEU A 332 -3.30 30.25 -14.77
N GLU A 333 -3.18 30.30 -16.08
CA GLU A 333 -2.04 30.87 -16.78
C GLU A 333 -2.50 31.54 -18.07
N ARG A 334 -1.82 32.65 -18.43
CA ARG A 334 -2.08 33.40 -19.66
C ARG A 334 -0.79 33.73 -20.41
N SER A 335 0.18 32.81 -20.38
CA SER A 335 1.44 32.98 -21.10
C SER A 335 1.23 32.77 -22.60
N ARG A 336 2.21 33.17 -23.41
CA ARG A 336 2.17 33.00 -24.87
C ARG A 336 2.06 31.53 -25.28
N ASP A 337 2.75 30.65 -24.55
CA ASP A 337 2.82 29.22 -24.86
C ASP A 337 1.66 28.43 -24.23
N ASN A 338 1.08 28.95 -23.15
CA ASN A 338 -0.02 28.31 -22.42
C ASN A 338 -1.02 29.35 -21.87
N ASP A 339 -2.01 29.69 -22.69
CA ASP A 339 -3.20 30.44 -22.27
C ASP A 339 -4.37 29.47 -22.04
N ASN A 340 -4.58 29.10 -20.78
CA ASN A 340 -5.70 28.28 -20.35
C ASN A 340 -6.87 29.12 -19.80
N LEU A 341 -6.70 30.44 -19.62
CA LEU A 341 -7.77 31.36 -19.24
C LEU A 341 -8.91 31.34 -20.28
N LYS A 342 -8.57 31.17 -21.57
CA LYS A 342 -9.55 31.02 -22.66
C LYS A 342 -10.55 29.89 -22.46
N LEU A 343 -10.23 28.87 -21.66
CA LEU A 343 -11.14 27.77 -21.37
C LEU A 343 -12.43 28.27 -20.72
N LEU A 344 -12.37 29.32 -19.88
CA LEU A 344 -13.54 29.91 -19.24
C LEU A 344 -14.55 30.49 -20.24
N ALA A 345 -14.11 30.81 -21.45
CA ALA A 345 -14.97 31.27 -22.54
C ALA A 345 -15.50 30.13 -23.42
N GLN A 346 -14.86 28.97 -23.39
CA GLN A 346 -15.10 27.86 -24.31
C GLN A 346 -16.03 26.79 -23.73
N ARG A 347 -16.13 26.68 -22.40
CA ARG A 347 -16.92 25.64 -21.72
C ARG A 347 -17.53 26.15 -20.42
N PRO A 348 -18.60 25.51 -19.91
CA PRO A 348 -19.19 25.87 -18.63
C PRO A 348 -18.25 25.54 -17.47
N TYR A 349 -18.07 26.49 -16.56
CA TYR A 349 -17.32 26.33 -15.32
C TYR A 349 -18.16 26.74 -14.13
N MET A 350 -17.96 26.05 -13.02
CA MET A 350 -18.30 26.54 -11.71
C MET A 350 -17.04 26.92 -10.94
N VAL A 351 -17.18 27.88 -10.03
CA VAL A 351 -16.11 28.38 -9.18
C VAL A 351 -16.45 28.13 -7.71
N SER A 352 -15.43 27.75 -6.96
CA SER A 352 -15.41 27.75 -5.51
C SER A 352 -14.14 28.45 -5.02
N TRP A 353 -14.16 28.89 -3.78
CA TRP A 353 -12.94 29.28 -3.07
C TRP A 353 -12.03 28.07 -2.83
N LYS A 354 -10.73 28.32 -2.71
CA LYS A 354 -9.72 27.34 -2.29
C LYS A 354 -9.37 27.59 -0.82
N ALA A 355 -9.44 26.55 0.00
CA ALA A 355 -9.03 26.63 1.41
C ALA A 355 -7.52 26.42 1.52
N ASP A 356 -6.94 26.96 2.59
CA ASP A 356 -5.69 26.41 3.11
C ASP A 356 -5.96 25.16 3.97
N GLY A 357 -6.37 24.08 3.30
CA GLY A 357 -6.71 22.80 3.92
C GLY A 357 -5.89 21.64 3.37
N MET A 358 -5.91 20.51 4.08
CA MET A 358 -5.29 19.28 3.58
C MET A 358 -6.29 18.50 2.75
N ARG A 359 -5.85 18.04 1.59
CA ARG A 359 -6.69 17.27 0.69
C ARG A 359 -6.71 15.79 1.08
N TYR A 360 -7.91 15.22 1.10
CA TYR A 360 -8.13 13.79 1.29
C TYR A 360 -9.14 13.24 0.29
N MET A 361 -8.86 12.06 -0.25
CA MET A 361 -9.95 11.22 -0.79
C MET A 361 -10.52 10.41 0.36
N VAL A 362 -11.85 10.31 0.46
CA VAL A 362 -12.50 9.55 1.53
C VAL A 362 -13.27 8.38 0.93
N TYR A 363 -12.86 7.17 1.28
CA TYR A 363 -13.51 5.92 0.91
C TYR A 363 -14.36 5.42 2.07
N ILE A 364 -15.66 5.40 1.85
CA ILE A 364 -16.67 4.88 2.76
C ILE A 364 -16.90 3.43 2.35
N CYS A 365 -16.15 2.51 2.95
CA CYS A 365 -16.21 1.10 2.63
C CYS A 365 -17.49 0.47 3.18
N ASP A 366 -17.70 0.65 4.49
CA ASP A 366 -18.87 0.17 5.24
C ASP A 366 -19.06 1.01 6.52
N GLU A 367 -20.03 0.67 7.36
CA GLU A 367 -20.23 1.24 8.69
C GLU A 367 -18.96 1.04 9.56
N ASN A 368 -18.46 2.13 10.13
CA ASN A 368 -17.18 2.18 10.88
C ASN A 368 -15.91 1.92 10.07
N GLU A 369 -16.02 1.72 8.76
CA GLU A 369 -14.88 1.51 7.85
C GLU A 369 -14.77 2.68 6.85
N ILE A 370 -14.45 3.85 7.40
CA ILE A 370 -14.29 5.09 6.62
C ILE A 370 -12.81 5.45 6.59
N TYR A 371 -12.22 5.47 5.40
CA TYR A 371 -10.79 5.68 5.21
C TYR A 371 -10.52 6.99 4.47
N ALA A 372 -9.57 7.78 4.94
CA ALA A 372 -9.07 8.96 4.27
C ALA A 372 -7.67 8.72 3.72
N PHE A 373 -7.40 9.21 2.51
CA PHE A 373 -6.14 9.05 1.79
C PHE A 373 -5.56 10.43 1.49
N ASP A 374 -4.36 10.70 1.96
CA ASP A 374 -3.68 11.96 1.68
C ASP A 374 -2.89 11.92 0.36
N ARG A 375 -2.21 13.03 0.03
CA ARG A 375 -1.43 13.15 -1.21
C ARG A 375 -0.22 12.21 -1.29
N ASP A 376 0.31 11.76 -0.16
CA ASP A 376 1.39 10.77 -0.13
C ASP A 376 0.83 9.33 -0.14
N ASN A 377 -0.48 9.19 -0.34
CA ASN A 377 -1.22 7.95 -0.35
C ASN A 377 -1.19 7.24 1.01
N GLU A 378 -0.92 7.95 2.11
CA GLU A 378 -1.08 7.41 3.45
C GLU A 378 -2.56 7.25 3.79
N VAL A 379 -2.89 6.23 4.58
CA VAL A 379 -4.26 5.79 4.82
C VAL A 379 -4.60 5.98 6.28
N PHE A 380 -5.71 6.65 6.56
CA PHE A 380 -6.20 6.95 7.88
C PHE A 380 -7.61 6.40 8.07
N LEU A 381 -7.88 5.73 9.17
CA LEU A 381 -9.23 5.29 9.56
C LEU A 381 -9.89 6.41 10.36
N ILE A 382 -11.04 6.89 9.89
CA ILE A 382 -11.89 7.86 10.60
C ILE A 382 -12.91 7.09 11.42
N GLN A 383 -12.84 7.21 12.75
CA GLN A 383 -13.72 6.53 13.68
C GLN A 383 -14.89 7.42 14.11
N GLY A 384 -16.07 6.83 14.30
CA GLY A 384 -17.23 7.56 14.84
C GLY A 384 -17.90 8.54 13.87
N LEU A 385 -17.61 8.43 12.57
CA LEU A 385 -18.31 9.17 11.52
C LEU A 385 -19.37 8.27 10.85
N SER A 386 -20.54 8.82 10.51
CA SER A 386 -21.63 8.03 9.90
C SER A 386 -22.24 8.69 8.65
N PHE A 387 -22.58 7.86 7.67
CA PHE A 387 -23.24 8.20 6.41
C PHE A 387 -24.48 7.31 6.19
N PRO A 388 -25.66 7.73 6.68
CA PRO A 388 -26.91 6.99 6.48
C PRO A 388 -27.33 6.94 5.01
N HIS A 389 -27.81 5.80 4.56
CA HIS A 389 -28.38 5.66 3.22
C HIS A 389 -29.71 6.41 3.11
N ARG A 390 -29.94 7.10 1.99
CA ARG A 390 -31.13 7.95 1.79
C ARG A 390 -32.44 7.18 1.83
N LYS A 391 -32.49 6.01 1.18
CA LYS A 391 -33.72 5.23 0.94
C LYS A 391 -33.89 4.02 1.87
N HIS A 392 -32.83 3.60 2.55
CA HIS A 392 -32.79 2.32 3.27
C HIS A 392 -32.22 2.56 4.68
N PRO A 393 -32.69 1.83 5.70
CA PRO A 393 -32.21 2.00 7.08
C PRO A 393 -30.87 1.29 7.29
N ARG A 394 -29.87 1.62 6.48
CA ARG A 394 -28.50 1.10 6.54
C ARG A 394 -27.49 2.21 6.28
N HIS A 395 -26.21 1.93 6.52
CA HIS A 395 -25.11 2.79 6.09
C HIS A 395 -24.88 2.66 4.57
N ILE A 396 -24.34 3.71 3.93
CA ILE A 396 -23.86 3.61 2.54
C ILE A 396 -22.54 2.83 2.49
N VAL A 397 -22.27 2.16 1.38
CA VAL A 397 -21.07 1.34 1.20
C VAL A 397 -20.35 1.70 -0.10
N ASN A 398 -19.12 1.21 -0.30
CA ASN A 398 -18.34 1.35 -1.53
C ASN A 398 -18.44 2.75 -2.20
N THR A 399 -18.35 3.81 -1.41
CA THR A 399 -18.54 5.19 -1.88
C THR A 399 -17.24 5.97 -1.76
N LEU A 400 -16.82 6.64 -2.84
CA LEU A 400 -15.55 7.36 -2.91
C LEU A 400 -15.78 8.83 -3.24
N VAL A 401 -15.33 9.71 -2.34
CA VAL A 401 -15.46 11.16 -2.48
C VAL A 401 -14.11 11.86 -2.44
N ASP A 402 -14.03 13.02 -3.09
CA ASP A 402 -12.88 13.92 -3.02
C ASP A 402 -13.22 15.09 -2.08
N ALA A 403 -12.34 15.34 -1.12
CA ALA A 403 -12.62 16.25 -0.03
C ALA A 403 -11.39 17.07 0.41
N GLU A 404 -11.66 18.16 1.09
CA GLU A 404 -10.68 19.03 1.72
C GLU A 404 -11.01 19.11 3.21
N MET A 405 -10.01 18.85 4.05
CA MET A 405 -10.11 18.98 5.50
C MET A 405 -9.55 20.34 5.90
N ILE A 406 -10.34 21.07 6.69
CA ILE A 406 -9.99 22.39 7.21
C ILE A 406 -10.24 22.45 8.72
N ILE A 407 -9.59 23.39 9.39
CA ILE A 407 -9.88 23.76 10.77
C ILE A 407 -10.51 25.16 10.75
N ASP A 408 -11.78 25.24 11.13
CA ASP A 408 -12.48 26.51 11.28
C ASP A 408 -12.24 27.07 12.68
N HIS A 409 -11.77 28.31 12.78
CA HIS A 409 -11.63 29.01 14.05
C HIS A 409 -12.90 29.83 14.32
N VAL A 410 -13.80 29.33 15.15
CA VAL A 410 -15.08 30.00 15.44
C VAL A 410 -15.19 30.38 16.91
N LYS A 411 -15.97 31.41 17.21
CA LYS A 411 -16.31 31.76 18.60
C LYS A 411 -17.44 30.86 19.11
N ASP A 412 -17.24 30.27 20.29
CA ASP A 412 -18.28 29.54 21.00
C ASP A 412 -19.33 30.51 21.62
N GLU A 413 -20.35 29.93 22.26
CA GLU A 413 -21.42 30.68 22.94
C GLU A 413 -20.91 31.58 24.09
N HIS A 414 -19.69 31.32 24.58
CA HIS A 414 -19.03 32.05 25.66
C HIS A 414 -18.00 33.06 25.14
N GLY A 415 -17.83 33.18 23.82
CA GLY A 415 -16.90 34.10 23.17
C GLY A 415 -15.45 33.58 23.03
N ASN A 416 -15.17 32.34 23.43
CA ASN A 416 -13.86 31.72 23.26
C ASN A 416 -13.67 31.21 21.83
N MET A 417 -12.44 31.28 21.31
CA MET A 417 -12.10 30.69 20.02
C MET A 417 -11.98 29.17 20.17
N VAL A 418 -12.69 28.43 19.30
CA VAL A 418 -12.69 26.97 19.26
C VAL A 418 -12.39 26.51 17.84
N ASP A 419 -11.51 25.51 17.75
CA ASP A 419 -11.12 24.87 16.51
C ASP A 419 -12.12 23.77 16.15
N LEU A 420 -12.76 23.91 15.00
CA LEU A 420 -13.76 22.97 14.50
C LEU A 420 -13.25 22.29 13.21
N PRO A 421 -12.88 21.00 13.27
CA PRO A 421 -12.56 20.23 12.08
C PRO A 421 -13.75 20.11 11.14
N ARG A 422 -13.54 20.41 9.85
CA ARG A 422 -14.55 20.19 8.81
C ARG A 422 -14.01 19.46 7.60
N LEU A 423 -14.70 18.39 7.22
CA LEU A 423 -14.53 17.69 5.97
C LEU A 423 -15.46 18.31 4.92
N LEU A 424 -14.88 18.96 3.91
CA LEU A 424 -15.59 19.59 2.81
C LEU A 424 -15.53 18.70 1.58
N ILE A 425 -16.61 17.99 1.30
CA ILE A 425 -16.73 17.14 0.11
C ILE A 425 -17.04 18.03 -1.09
N TYR A 426 -16.20 17.98 -2.13
CA TYR A 426 -16.34 18.83 -3.31
C TYR A 426 -16.54 18.04 -4.62
N ASP A 427 -16.21 16.75 -4.66
CA ASP A 427 -16.54 15.87 -5.80
C ASP A 427 -16.83 14.43 -5.32
N ILE A 428 -17.48 13.63 -6.17
CA ILE A 428 -17.80 12.22 -5.92
C ILE A 428 -17.48 11.37 -7.14
N ILE A 429 -16.77 10.26 -6.92
CA ILE A 429 -16.31 9.36 -7.98
C ILE A 429 -17.20 8.12 -8.04
N HIS A 430 -17.51 7.53 -6.88
CA HIS A 430 -18.36 6.34 -6.78
C HIS A 430 -19.40 6.50 -5.68
N LEU A 431 -20.61 6.01 -5.94
CA LEU A 431 -21.66 5.82 -4.94
C LEU A 431 -22.15 4.38 -5.05
N GLU A 432 -21.82 3.56 -4.06
CA GLU A 432 -22.10 2.13 -4.04
C GLU A 432 -21.64 1.45 -5.36
N ASP A 433 -22.54 0.83 -6.11
CA ASP A 433 -22.23 0.15 -7.37
C ASP A 433 -22.23 1.10 -8.59
N THR A 434 -22.47 2.40 -8.39
CA THR A 434 -22.60 3.38 -9.48
C THR A 434 -21.34 4.23 -9.61
N HIS A 435 -20.72 4.20 -10.79
CA HIS A 435 -19.60 5.07 -11.14
C HIS A 435 -20.06 6.48 -11.55
N VAL A 436 -20.39 7.30 -10.55
CA VAL A 436 -20.89 8.67 -10.72
C VAL A 436 -19.84 9.61 -11.34
N GLY A 437 -18.56 9.29 -11.24
CA GLY A 437 -17.45 10.06 -11.80
C GLY A 437 -17.52 10.27 -13.32
N LYS A 438 -18.21 9.39 -14.06
CA LYS A 438 -18.45 9.53 -15.51
C LYS A 438 -19.46 10.61 -15.87
N GLU A 439 -20.30 11.03 -14.92
CA GLU A 439 -21.35 12.02 -15.14
C GLU A 439 -20.79 13.45 -15.14
N ASN A 440 -21.58 14.40 -15.62
CA ASN A 440 -21.24 15.82 -15.55
C ASN A 440 -21.20 16.34 -14.11
N PHE A 441 -20.46 17.41 -13.84
CA PHE A 441 -20.26 17.89 -12.47
C PHE A 441 -21.55 18.28 -11.76
N ASP A 442 -22.57 18.78 -12.46
CA ASP A 442 -23.87 19.08 -11.81
C ASP A 442 -24.51 17.83 -11.19
N ILE A 443 -24.48 16.69 -11.90
CA ILE A 443 -25.02 15.42 -11.41
C ILE A 443 -24.19 14.94 -10.23
N ARG A 444 -22.85 15.01 -10.32
CA ARG A 444 -21.95 14.61 -9.22
C ARG A 444 -22.18 15.48 -7.98
N PHE A 445 -22.29 16.79 -8.17
CA PHE A 445 -22.56 17.76 -7.10
C PHE A 445 -23.94 17.54 -6.46
N LEU A 446 -24.97 17.31 -7.27
CA LEU A 446 -26.31 16.97 -6.79
C LEU A 446 -26.31 15.65 -6.02
N CYS A 447 -25.55 14.66 -6.47
CA CYS A 447 -25.38 13.36 -5.81
C CYS A 447 -24.80 13.53 -4.41
N ILE A 448 -23.74 14.32 -4.23
CA ILE A 448 -23.16 14.63 -2.91
C ILE A 448 -24.24 15.21 -1.98
N ARG A 449 -25.00 16.19 -2.47
CA ARG A 449 -26.02 16.86 -1.67
C ARG A 449 -27.12 15.90 -1.24
N ARG A 450 -27.72 15.19 -2.19
CA ARG A 450 -28.92 14.37 -1.96
C ARG A 450 -28.61 13.04 -1.30
N GLU A 451 -27.51 12.40 -1.66
CA GLU A 451 -27.21 11.03 -1.20
C GLU A 451 -26.27 11.02 0.02
N LEU A 452 -25.50 12.09 0.28
CA LEU A 452 -24.61 12.16 1.45
C LEU A 452 -25.05 13.21 2.49
N ILE A 453 -25.24 14.46 2.08
CA ILE A 453 -25.45 15.56 3.05
C ILE A 453 -26.86 15.59 3.62
N GLU A 454 -27.89 15.49 2.77
CA GLU A 454 -29.29 15.50 3.19
C GLU A 454 -29.65 14.35 4.15
N PRO A 455 -29.25 13.08 3.89
CA PRO A 455 -29.53 11.98 4.81
C PRO A 455 -28.86 12.16 6.16
N ARG A 456 -27.62 12.67 6.19
CA ARG A 456 -26.93 13.01 7.44
C ARG A 456 -27.65 14.11 8.20
N ASN A 457 -28.04 15.19 7.54
CA ASN A 457 -28.81 16.28 8.16
C ASN A 457 -30.15 15.78 8.73
N ALA A 458 -30.84 14.90 8.01
CA ALA A 458 -32.08 14.27 8.49
C ALA A 458 -31.83 13.38 9.71
N ALA A 459 -30.76 12.58 9.72
CA ALA A 459 -30.38 11.74 10.86
C ALA A 459 -29.97 12.55 12.09
N ILE A 460 -29.25 13.67 11.89
CA ILE A 460 -28.92 14.65 12.93
C ILE A 460 -30.20 15.23 13.53
N LYS A 461 -31.13 15.71 12.69
CA LYS A 461 -32.40 16.30 13.16
C LYS A 461 -33.25 15.27 13.92
N ALA A 462 -33.17 14.00 13.54
CA ALA A 462 -33.85 12.91 14.22
C ALA A 462 -33.11 12.41 15.48
N GLY A 463 -31.95 12.98 15.85
CA GLY A 463 -31.15 12.56 16.99
C GLY A 463 -30.42 11.22 16.81
N ARG A 464 -30.42 10.64 15.60
CA ARG A 464 -29.69 9.40 15.26
C ARG A 464 -28.19 9.64 15.15
N ILE A 465 -27.79 10.85 14.74
CA ILE A 465 -26.39 11.31 14.75
C ILE A 465 -26.27 12.47 15.73
N ARG A 466 -25.27 12.40 16.61
CA ARG A 466 -24.93 13.47 17.56
C ARG A 466 -23.66 14.15 17.07
N LYS A 467 -23.76 15.42 16.66
CA LYS A 467 -22.65 16.16 16.02
C LYS A 467 -21.43 16.25 16.92
N GLU A 468 -21.65 16.43 18.21
CA GLU A 468 -20.64 16.55 19.26
C GLU A 468 -19.84 15.26 19.51
N ARG A 469 -20.31 14.12 18.99
CA ARG A 469 -19.61 12.82 19.09
C ARG A 469 -18.84 12.45 17.82
N GLU A 470 -19.08 13.15 16.72
CA GLU A 470 -18.33 12.90 15.49
C GLU A 470 -16.98 13.61 15.53
N PRO A 471 -15.91 13.01 14.97
CA PRO A 471 -14.57 13.62 14.99
C PRO A 471 -14.47 14.92 14.20
N MET A 472 -15.42 15.16 13.28
CA MET A 472 -15.42 16.30 12.35
C MET A 472 -16.81 16.56 11.78
N SER A 473 -17.08 17.80 11.40
CA SER A 473 -18.29 18.15 10.66
C SER A 473 -18.12 17.85 9.18
N VAL A 474 -19.04 17.09 8.57
CA VAL A 474 -19.05 16.88 7.11
C VAL A 474 -20.00 17.87 6.44
N ARG A 475 -19.51 18.56 5.41
CA ARG A 475 -20.28 19.51 4.60
C ARG A 475 -19.96 19.33 3.12
N VAL A 476 -20.87 19.80 2.26
CA VAL A 476 -20.55 20.00 0.85
C VAL A 476 -19.81 21.31 0.69
N LYS A 477 -18.78 21.35 -0.15
CA LYS A 477 -18.12 22.59 -0.57
C LYS A 477 -18.98 23.25 -1.64
N ASP A 478 -19.42 24.47 -1.39
CA ASP A 478 -20.34 25.13 -2.32
C ASP A 478 -19.61 25.61 -3.59
N PHE A 479 -20.26 25.41 -4.74
CA PHE A 479 -19.84 25.91 -6.03
C PHE A 479 -20.90 26.86 -6.59
N TRP A 480 -20.44 27.85 -7.35
CA TRP A 480 -21.27 28.87 -7.99
C TRP A 480 -20.90 29.04 -9.46
N GLU A 481 -21.80 29.59 -10.26
CA GLU A 481 -21.50 29.96 -11.65
C GLU A 481 -20.47 31.10 -11.71
N LEU A 482 -19.79 31.27 -12.85
CA LEU A 482 -18.73 32.27 -13.01
C LEU A 482 -19.20 33.72 -12.75
N GLU A 483 -20.48 34.04 -12.96
CA GLU A 483 -21.03 35.37 -12.66
C GLU A 483 -20.99 35.72 -11.17
N ALA A 484 -20.86 34.72 -10.30
CA ALA A 484 -20.73 34.90 -8.86
C ALA A 484 -19.31 35.28 -8.42
N LEU A 485 -18.33 35.22 -9.31
CA LEU A 485 -16.92 35.44 -9.01
C LEU A 485 -16.65 36.74 -8.23
N PRO A 486 -17.24 37.91 -8.56
CA PRO A 486 -17.02 39.13 -7.76
C PRO A 486 -17.41 38.98 -6.30
N LYS A 487 -18.52 38.26 -6.04
CA LYS A 487 -19.06 38.08 -4.68
C LYS A 487 -18.16 37.21 -3.80
N LEU A 488 -17.39 36.30 -4.39
CA LEU A 488 -16.43 35.47 -3.65
C LEU A 488 -15.27 36.29 -3.07
N PHE A 489 -15.01 37.48 -3.62
CA PHE A 489 -14.00 38.40 -3.13
C PHE A 489 -14.53 39.47 -2.18
N GLU A 490 -15.86 39.54 -1.97
CA GLU A 490 -16.45 40.54 -1.09
C GLU A 490 -16.14 40.23 0.38
N PRO A 491 -15.87 41.25 1.22
CA PRO A 491 -15.62 41.06 2.65
C PRO A 491 -16.74 40.32 3.38
N LYS A 492 -17.98 40.45 2.91
CA LYS A 492 -19.13 39.73 3.47
C LYS A 492 -18.96 38.22 3.32
N PHE A 493 -18.44 37.77 2.18
CA PHE A 493 -18.18 36.36 1.93
C PHE A 493 -16.99 35.88 2.75
N THR A 494 -15.84 36.56 2.63
CA THR A 494 -14.59 36.13 3.28
C THR A 494 -14.67 36.16 4.81
N LYS A 495 -15.45 37.07 5.42
CA LYS A 495 -15.68 37.09 6.87
C LYS A 495 -16.56 35.95 7.39
N ASN A 496 -17.40 35.37 6.53
CA ASN A 496 -18.27 34.25 6.90
C ASN A 496 -17.57 32.89 6.82
N VAL A 497 -16.37 32.87 6.23
CA VAL A 497 -15.53 31.69 6.12
C VAL A 497 -14.58 31.69 7.31
N GLY A 498 -14.68 30.68 8.19
CA GLY A 498 -13.93 30.60 9.44
C GLY A 498 -12.46 30.17 9.30
N HIS A 499 -11.94 30.16 8.07
CA HIS A 499 -10.60 29.72 7.71
C HIS A 499 -10.05 30.57 6.56
N GLU A 500 -8.75 30.48 6.33
CA GLU A 500 -8.06 31.24 5.30
C GLU A 500 -8.39 30.75 3.88
N ILE A 501 -8.67 31.69 2.99
CA ILE A 501 -8.90 31.44 1.56
C ILE A 501 -7.63 31.83 0.81
N ASP A 502 -6.95 30.85 0.22
CA ASP A 502 -5.67 31.05 -0.48
C ASP A 502 -5.82 31.11 -2.02
N GLY A 503 -7.05 31.14 -2.52
CA GLY A 503 -7.33 31.23 -3.95
C GLY A 503 -8.73 30.77 -4.35
N LEU A 504 -8.84 30.34 -5.60
CA LEU A 504 -10.06 29.82 -6.23
C LEU A 504 -9.77 28.50 -6.94
N ILE A 505 -10.80 27.65 -7.03
CA ILE A 505 -10.84 26.46 -7.89
C ILE A 505 -11.94 26.66 -8.92
N LEU A 506 -11.61 26.46 -10.19
CA LEU A 506 -12.54 26.50 -11.32
C LEU A 506 -12.70 25.08 -11.87
N GLN A 507 -13.91 24.54 -11.68
CA GLN A 507 -14.29 23.18 -12.03
C GLN A 507 -15.13 23.19 -13.31
N PRO A 508 -14.71 22.52 -14.40
CA PRO A 508 -15.51 22.38 -15.60
C PRO A 508 -16.75 21.53 -15.31
N VAL A 509 -17.88 21.94 -15.87
CA VAL A 509 -19.17 21.29 -15.61
C VAL A 509 -19.41 20.10 -16.51
N ASP A 510 -19.00 20.22 -17.78
CA ASP A 510 -19.26 19.28 -18.87
C ASP A 510 -18.30 18.08 -18.92
N ALA A 511 -17.30 18.05 -18.04
CA ALA A 511 -16.26 17.03 -18.04
C ALA A 511 -16.49 15.95 -16.95
N PRO A 512 -16.20 14.67 -17.26
CA PRO A 512 -16.14 13.62 -16.24
C PRO A 512 -14.96 13.86 -15.28
N TYR A 513 -15.02 13.23 -14.11
CA TYR A 513 -13.88 13.17 -13.21
C TYR A 513 -12.76 12.33 -13.83
N THR A 514 -11.53 12.85 -13.81
CA THR A 514 -10.35 12.15 -14.37
C THR A 514 -9.22 12.13 -13.35
N SER A 515 -8.70 10.94 -13.07
CA SER A 515 -7.55 10.77 -12.18
C SER A 515 -6.27 11.41 -12.67
N GLY A 516 -5.43 11.83 -11.72
CA GLY A 516 -4.16 12.47 -12.00
C GLY A 516 -4.34 13.88 -12.58
N ARG A 517 -3.35 14.35 -13.34
CA ARG A 517 -3.34 15.73 -13.85
C ARG A 517 -4.52 16.00 -14.79
N SER A 518 -5.24 17.09 -14.54
CA SER A 518 -6.28 17.60 -15.43
C SER A 518 -5.93 19.01 -15.90
N ASP A 519 -5.76 19.18 -17.21
CA ASP A 519 -5.44 20.48 -17.82
C ASP A 519 -6.67 21.40 -17.92
N ILE A 520 -7.85 20.92 -17.51
CA ILE A 520 -9.12 21.65 -17.59
C ILE A 520 -9.67 22.00 -16.20
N VAL A 521 -9.18 21.40 -15.12
CA VAL A 521 -9.51 21.87 -13.76
C VAL A 521 -8.44 22.86 -13.34
N LEU A 522 -8.87 24.09 -13.06
CA LEU A 522 -7.96 25.23 -12.90
C LEU A 522 -7.94 25.67 -11.44
N LYS A 523 -6.76 26.02 -10.95
CA LYS A 523 -6.58 26.71 -9.67
C LYS A 523 -6.03 28.10 -9.93
N TRP A 524 -6.63 29.10 -9.30
CA TRP A 524 -6.12 30.45 -9.32
C TRP A 524 -5.67 30.83 -7.91
N LYS A 525 -4.50 31.45 -7.81
CA LYS A 525 -4.01 32.06 -6.57
C LYS A 525 -3.72 33.53 -6.85
N PRO A 526 -3.95 34.43 -5.88
CA PRO A 526 -3.50 35.81 -6.01
C PRO A 526 -2.00 35.84 -6.32
N PRO A 527 -1.51 36.77 -7.16
CA PRO A 527 -0.09 36.86 -7.49
C PRO A 527 0.82 36.93 -6.26
N SER A 528 0.37 37.56 -5.18
CA SER A 528 1.08 37.64 -3.90
C SER A 528 1.26 36.32 -3.14
N HIS A 529 0.53 35.26 -3.52
CA HIS A 529 0.55 33.95 -2.84
C HIS A 529 1.23 32.86 -3.68
N ASN A 530 1.82 33.22 -4.83
CA ASN A 530 2.58 32.28 -5.64
C ASN A 530 4.00 32.16 -5.09
N SER A 531 4.47 30.93 -4.94
CA SER A 531 5.82 30.62 -4.44
C SER A 531 6.32 29.29 -5.02
N ILE A 532 7.64 29.12 -5.07
CA ILE A 532 8.31 27.88 -5.50
C ILE A 532 9.32 27.46 -4.45
N ASP A 533 9.35 26.16 -4.16
CA ASP A 533 10.35 25.58 -3.26
C ASP A 533 11.57 25.11 -4.05
N PHE A 534 12.73 25.69 -3.75
CA PHE A 534 14.01 25.39 -4.36
C PHE A 534 14.98 24.79 -3.36
N LYS A 535 15.91 23.95 -3.82
CA LYS A 535 17.13 23.64 -3.08
C LYS A 535 18.13 24.76 -3.34
N LEU A 536 18.53 25.47 -2.29
CA LEU A 536 19.51 26.54 -2.37
C LEU A 536 20.93 25.98 -2.32
N GLN A 537 21.80 26.44 -3.22
CA GLN A 537 23.25 26.27 -3.07
C GLN A 537 23.96 27.61 -3.25
N ILE A 538 24.67 28.07 -2.23
CA ILE A 538 25.42 29.32 -2.27
C ILE A 538 26.84 29.01 -2.74
N ARG A 539 27.29 29.69 -3.80
CA ARG A 539 28.68 29.58 -4.28
C ARG A 539 29.31 30.96 -4.34
N LYS A 540 30.59 31.04 -3.96
CA LYS A 540 31.42 32.23 -4.15
C LYS A 540 31.93 32.23 -5.59
N VAL A 541 31.55 33.25 -6.35
CA VAL A 541 31.98 33.46 -7.73
C VAL A 541 32.97 34.61 -7.76
N VAL A 542 34.12 34.34 -8.36
CA VAL A 542 35.17 35.33 -8.63
C VAL A 542 35.32 35.40 -10.13
N LYS A 543 35.02 36.55 -10.72
CA LYS A 543 35.29 36.83 -12.13
C LYS A 543 36.54 37.69 -12.23
N GLU A 544 37.32 37.46 -13.27
CA GLU A 544 38.54 38.22 -13.52
C GLU A 544 38.22 39.72 -13.64
N GLY A 545 38.84 40.53 -12.78
CA GLY A 545 38.58 41.98 -12.69
C GLY A 545 37.39 42.41 -11.83
N GLU A 546 36.62 41.49 -11.22
CA GLU A 546 35.49 41.81 -10.34
C GLU A 546 35.72 41.39 -8.87
N LEU A 547 35.07 42.09 -7.94
CA LEU A 547 35.06 41.68 -6.53
C LEU A 547 34.34 40.34 -6.35
N PRO A 548 34.81 39.45 -5.45
CA PRO A 548 34.13 38.20 -5.14
C PRO A 548 32.69 38.41 -4.68
N GLN A 549 31.73 37.75 -5.33
CA GLN A 549 30.31 37.79 -4.97
C GLN A 549 29.81 36.42 -4.55
N HIS A 550 28.87 36.39 -3.60
CA HIS A 550 28.15 35.15 -3.27
C HIS A 550 26.84 35.13 -4.04
N ILE A 551 26.62 34.05 -4.80
CA ILE A 551 25.42 33.84 -5.60
C ILE A 551 24.70 32.61 -5.06
N GLY A 552 23.40 32.74 -4.82
CA GLY A 552 22.53 31.63 -4.48
C GLY A 552 21.97 31.01 -5.74
N TYR A 553 22.28 29.75 -6.00
CA TYR A 553 21.78 28.96 -7.12
C TYR A 553 20.56 28.16 -6.68
N LEU A 554 19.47 28.26 -7.43
CA LEU A 554 18.17 27.68 -7.11
C LEU A 554 17.92 26.43 -7.95
N TYR A 555 17.89 25.25 -7.32
CA TYR A 555 17.71 23.97 -7.98
C TYR A 555 16.31 23.39 -7.75
N VAL A 556 15.81 22.70 -8.79
CA VAL A 556 14.57 21.91 -8.79
C VAL A 556 14.90 20.42 -8.83
N GLN A 557 13.91 19.55 -8.65
CA GLN A 557 14.15 18.09 -8.65
C GLN A 557 14.78 17.60 -9.95
N ASN A 558 15.72 16.67 -9.83
CA ASN A 558 16.37 15.94 -10.93
C ASN A 558 17.03 16.85 -11.99
N SER A 559 17.37 18.10 -11.62
CA SER A 559 18.12 19.02 -12.47
C SER A 559 19.52 19.21 -11.93
N ASN A 560 20.53 18.95 -12.77
CA ASN A 560 21.92 19.26 -12.47
C ASN A 560 22.26 20.73 -12.71
N GLU A 561 21.40 21.44 -13.45
CA GLU A 561 21.53 22.87 -13.73
C GLU A 561 20.59 23.70 -12.83
N PRO A 562 21.01 24.88 -12.37
CA PRO A 562 20.16 25.78 -11.60
C PRO A 562 19.06 26.36 -12.50
N MET A 563 17.82 26.35 -12.01
CA MET A 563 16.70 26.98 -12.71
C MET A 563 16.82 28.52 -12.70
N ALA A 564 17.35 29.06 -11.61
CA ALA A 564 17.52 30.50 -11.42
C ALA A 564 18.63 30.82 -10.42
N THR A 565 18.93 32.11 -10.30
CA THR A 565 19.88 32.64 -9.33
C THR A 565 19.26 33.76 -8.51
N MET A 566 19.73 33.93 -7.27
CA MET A 566 19.38 35.04 -6.40
C MET A 566 20.63 35.59 -5.68
N LYS A 567 20.53 36.84 -5.20
CA LYS A 567 21.61 37.46 -4.43
C LYS A 567 21.74 36.79 -3.06
N ALA A 568 22.89 36.19 -2.75
CA ALA A 568 23.13 35.60 -1.44
C ALA A 568 23.49 36.70 -0.43
N THR A 569 22.51 37.08 0.39
CA THR A 569 22.73 38.00 1.52
C THR A 569 23.24 37.25 2.74
N LYS A 570 23.83 37.94 3.73
CA LYS A 570 24.26 37.32 4.99
C LYS A 570 23.14 36.55 5.70
N LYS A 571 21.89 37.00 5.56
CA LYS A 571 20.70 36.33 6.12
C LYS A 571 20.38 35.00 5.43
N LEU A 572 20.87 34.79 4.21
CA LEU A 572 20.58 33.59 3.42
C LEU A 572 21.59 32.46 3.67
N LEU A 573 22.79 32.79 4.17
CA LEU A 573 23.87 31.83 4.44
C LEU A 573 23.46 30.62 5.31
N PRO A 574 22.65 30.75 6.37
CA PRO A 574 22.24 29.61 7.19
C PRO A 574 21.36 28.57 6.46
N TYR A 575 20.84 28.93 5.29
CA TYR A 575 19.95 28.07 4.49
C TYR A 575 20.69 27.40 3.32
N ASP A 576 22.02 27.47 3.26
CA ASP A 576 22.79 26.76 2.25
C ASP A 576 22.55 25.24 2.30
N ASN A 577 22.37 24.64 1.13
CA ASN A 577 21.95 23.24 0.92
C ASN A 577 20.58 22.85 1.48
N LYS A 578 19.78 23.81 1.98
CA LYS A 578 18.42 23.58 2.46
C LYS A 578 17.37 23.85 1.40
N ILE A 579 16.14 23.39 1.65
CA ILE A 579 14.98 23.71 0.83
C ILE A 579 14.34 25.00 1.36
N ILE A 580 14.19 25.97 0.47
CA ILE A 580 13.65 27.30 0.76
C ILE A 580 12.46 27.59 -0.15
N GLU A 581 11.48 28.32 0.39
CA GLU A 581 10.36 28.84 -0.38
C GLU A 581 10.67 30.26 -0.85
N CYS A 582 10.48 30.51 -2.15
CA CYS A 582 10.78 31.80 -2.78
C CYS A 582 9.60 32.30 -3.60
N THR A 583 9.43 33.63 -3.64
CA THR A 583 8.53 34.34 -4.57
C THR A 583 9.33 35.13 -5.60
N PHE A 584 8.70 35.52 -6.71
CA PHE A 584 9.32 36.33 -7.76
C PHE A 584 8.65 37.71 -7.84
N GLU A 585 9.40 38.75 -7.49
CA GLU A 585 8.91 40.13 -7.49
C GLU A 585 9.94 41.04 -8.16
N ASN A 586 9.48 41.99 -8.99
CA ASN A 586 10.32 42.98 -9.66
C ASN A 586 11.54 42.40 -10.39
N GLY A 587 11.39 41.22 -11.00
CA GLY A 587 12.46 40.55 -11.75
C GLY A 587 13.47 39.79 -10.88
N GLN A 588 13.24 39.67 -9.56
CA GLN A 588 14.16 39.04 -8.63
C GLN A 588 13.46 37.99 -7.75
N TRP A 589 14.19 36.92 -7.43
CA TRP A 589 13.74 35.93 -6.47
C TRP A 589 13.96 36.43 -5.04
N ILE A 590 12.91 36.34 -4.23
CA ILE A 590 12.88 36.77 -2.83
C ILE A 590 12.65 35.54 -1.95
N PHE A 591 13.51 35.37 -0.95
CA PHE A 591 13.37 34.34 0.08
C PHE A 591 12.16 34.64 0.99
N MET A 592 11.30 33.65 1.19
CA MET A 592 10.17 33.73 2.12
C MET A 592 10.50 33.02 3.43
N ARG A 593 10.76 31.71 3.38
CA ARG A 593 11.02 30.89 4.58
C ARG A 593 11.77 29.60 4.23
N GLU A 594 12.29 28.92 5.26
CA GLU A 594 12.79 27.55 5.17
C GLU A 594 11.62 26.55 5.14
N ARG A 595 11.75 25.48 4.35
CA ARG A 595 10.79 24.37 4.27
C ARG A 595 11.35 23.12 4.93
N THR A 596 11.28 23.07 6.26
CA THR A 596 11.69 21.89 7.04
C THR A 596 10.74 20.71 6.88
N ASP A 597 9.51 20.97 6.43
CA ASP A 597 8.47 19.99 6.14
C ASP A 597 8.70 19.22 4.82
N LYS A 598 9.64 19.68 3.98
CA LYS A 598 9.90 19.10 2.66
C LYS A 598 11.24 18.40 2.61
N SER A 599 11.23 17.17 2.09
CA SER A 599 12.44 16.40 1.79
C SER A 599 13.02 16.71 0.40
N LEU A 600 12.21 17.22 -0.53
CA LEU A 600 12.60 17.50 -1.91
C LEU A 600 12.07 18.87 -2.40
N PRO A 601 12.80 19.59 -3.28
CA PRO A 601 12.30 20.81 -3.93
C PRO A 601 11.14 20.50 -4.89
N ASN A 602 10.55 21.51 -5.52
CA ASN A 602 9.52 21.26 -6.53
C ASN A 602 10.08 20.61 -7.80
N SER A 603 9.23 19.89 -8.54
CA SER A 603 9.59 19.38 -9.87
C SER A 603 9.76 20.52 -10.88
N LEU A 604 10.62 20.33 -11.89
CA LEU A 604 10.83 21.32 -12.95
C LEU A 604 9.51 21.77 -13.61
N LYS A 605 8.60 20.84 -13.89
CA LYS A 605 7.29 21.15 -14.51
C LYS A 605 6.42 22.01 -13.61
N THR A 606 6.41 21.74 -12.31
CA THR A 606 5.67 22.53 -11.32
C THR A 606 6.25 23.93 -11.20
N ALA A 607 7.58 24.02 -11.07
CA ALA A 607 8.28 25.29 -10.93
C ALA A 607 8.07 26.19 -12.17
N GLN A 608 8.17 25.63 -13.38
CA GLN A 608 7.93 26.37 -14.62
C GLN A 608 6.49 26.90 -14.69
N SER A 609 5.51 26.08 -14.33
CA SER A 609 4.09 26.50 -14.35
C SER A 609 3.82 27.65 -13.37
N VAL A 610 4.37 27.58 -12.15
CA VAL A 610 4.21 28.66 -11.17
C VAL A 610 4.97 29.91 -11.59
N TYR A 611 6.18 29.76 -12.13
CA TYR A 611 6.96 30.89 -12.65
C TYR A 611 6.21 31.62 -13.78
N ASN A 612 5.61 30.89 -14.71
CA ASN A 612 4.83 31.50 -15.78
C ASN A 612 3.62 32.28 -15.24
N SER A 613 2.94 31.78 -14.20
CA SER A 613 1.86 32.48 -13.49
C SER A 613 2.35 33.72 -12.73
N MET A 614 3.61 33.76 -12.27
CA MET A 614 4.22 34.95 -11.65
C MET A 614 4.58 36.01 -12.71
N VAL A 615 5.12 35.59 -13.85
CA VAL A 615 5.54 36.50 -14.94
C VAL A 615 4.35 37.08 -15.70
N ASN A 616 3.27 36.30 -15.85
CA ASN A 616 2.04 36.71 -16.51
C ASN A 616 0.88 36.67 -15.50
N PRO A 617 0.89 37.56 -14.49
CA PRO A 617 -0.06 37.48 -13.39
C PRO A 617 -1.48 37.77 -13.88
N ILE A 618 -2.40 36.89 -13.50
CA ILE A 618 -3.83 37.13 -13.61
C ILE A 618 -4.25 37.67 -12.24
N ASP A 619 -4.40 38.98 -12.12
CA ASP A 619 -4.93 39.56 -10.89
C ASP A 619 -6.45 39.34 -10.77
N ARG A 620 -6.97 39.68 -9.58
CA ARG A 620 -8.40 39.54 -9.26
C ARG A 620 -9.29 40.28 -10.26
N ASN A 621 -8.95 41.51 -10.59
CA ASN A 621 -9.81 42.38 -11.40
C ASN A 621 -9.83 41.87 -12.86
N MET A 622 -8.67 41.47 -13.39
CA MET A 622 -8.55 40.85 -14.71
C MET A 622 -9.41 39.59 -14.82
N LEU A 623 -9.39 38.72 -13.81
CA LEU A 623 -10.19 37.49 -13.82
C LEU A 623 -11.70 37.80 -13.82
N ILE A 624 -12.13 38.76 -12.99
CA ILE A 624 -13.53 39.21 -12.92
C ILE A 624 -13.98 39.79 -14.26
N GLU A 625 -13.20 40.69 -14.84
CA GLU A 625 -13.52 41.33 -16.12
C GLU A 625 -13.57 40.31 -17.27
N PHE A 626 -12.62 39.38 -17.29
CA PHE A 626 -12.60 38.31 -18.29
C PHE A 626 -13.83 37.42 -18.17
N ALA A 627 -14.15 36.96 -16.97
CA ALA A 627 -15.33 36.12 -16.71
C ALA A 627 -16.63 36.86 -17.07
N ALA A 628 -16.76 38.14 -16.73
CA ALA A 628 -17.95 38.91 -17.04
C ALA A 628 -18.15 39.13 -18.56
N LYS A 629 -17.06 39.39 -19.29
CA LYS A 629 -17.11 39.74 -20.72
C LYS A 629 -17.12 38.52 -21.64
N HIS A 630 -16.35 37.50 -21.30
CA HIS A 630 -16.07 36.35 -22.15
C HIS A 630 -16.51 35.02 -21.54
N GLY A 631 -16.88 34.98 -20.26
CA GLY A 631 -17.28 33.76 -19.58
C GLY A 631 -18.42 33.05 -20.29
N TYR A 632 -18.33 31.73 -20.34
CA TYR A 632 -19.31 30.88 -20.98
C TYR A 632 -20.67 31.02 -20.28
N LYS A 633 -21.69 31.46 -21.03
CA LYS A 633 -23.06 31.60 -20.51
C LYS A 633 -23.85 30.32 -20.76
N ARG A 634 -24.13 29.58 -19.68
CA ARG A 634 -24.98 28.38 -19.75
C ARG A 634 -26.40 28.74 -20.17
N ARG A 635 -26.98 27.97 -21.11
CA ARG A 635 -28.41 28.11 -21.47
C ARG A 635 -29.29 27.57 -20.33
N GLN A 636 -30.38 28.27 -20.00
CA GLN A 636 -31.27 27.91 -18.87
C GLN A 636 -31.89 26.51 -18.97
N GLU A 637 -31.97 25.94 -20.17
CA GLU A 637 -32.48 24.58 -20.42
C GLU A 637 -31.52 23.47 -19.97
N GLN A 638 -30.22 23.78 -19.84
CA GLN A 638 -29.18 22.81 -19.45
C GLN A 638 -28.95 22.74 -17.92
N LEU A 639 -29.70 23.52 -17.15
CA LEU A 639 -29.56 23.58 -15.69
C LEU A 639 -30.54 22.61 -15.02
N PRO A 640 -30.07 21.72 -14.13
CA PRO A 640 -30.97 20.89 -13.33
C PRO A 640 -31.98 21.74 -12.54
N PRO A 641 -33.19 21.23 -12.24
CA PRO A 641 -34.25 22.00 -11.59
C PRO A 641 -33.85 22.72 -10.28
N GLU A 642 -32.88 22.17 -9.53
CA GLU A 642 -32.42 22.72 -8.25
C GLU A 642 -31.32 23.79 -8.36
N SER A 643 -30.53 23.84 -9.45
CA SER A 643 -29.45 24.83 -9.60
C SER A 643 -29.98 26.26 -9.79
N LYS A 644 -31.25 26.39 -10.24
CA LYS A 644 -31.95 27.69 -10.38
C LYS A 644 -32.11 28.48 -9.08
N ARG A 645 -31.91 27.87 -7.90
CA ARG A 645 -32.27 28.46 -6.60
C ARG A 645 -31.13 29.07 -5.78
N ARG A 646 -29.86 28.89 -6.16
CA ARG A 646 -28.73 29.43 -5.36
C ARG A 646 -28.35 30.84 -5.80
N ARG A 647 -29.00 31.85 -5.22
CA ARG A 647 -28.45 33.21 -5.17
C ARG A 647 -27.55 33.30 -3.93
N ILE A 648 -26.32 33.80 -4.10
CA ILE A 648 -25.49 34.23 -2.98
C ILE A 648 -26.24 35.36 -2.27
N SER A 649 -26.80 35.07 -1.10
CA SER A 649 -27.48 36.02 -0.22
C SER A 649 -26.50 36.71 0.71
#